data_AF-A0AAJ2TD66-F1
#
_entry.id   AF-A0AAJ2TD66-F1
#
_cell.length_a   1.000
_cell.length_b   1.000
_cell.length_c   1.000
_cell.angle_alpha   90.00
_cell.angle_beta   90.00
_cell.angle_gamma   90.00
#
_symmetry.space_group_name_H-M   'P 1'
#
loop_
_entity.id
_entity.type
_entity.pdbx_description
1 polymer ?
#
loop_
_entity_poly.entity_id
_entity_poly.type
_entity_poly.pdbx_seq_one_letter_code
_entity_poly.pdbx_strand_id
1 'polypeptide(L)'
;MGIRIIEKLKNQQGSSLAFVLIIGMIIMIMVASLLAVANSDFTFTQETVESRQAYIDAKSVIEYGKIEIDSRIKNLNAINVELYQKYQDYKTAVESENSTEVLRLRNDIDALEARREIAFNRLKASSSIHGDKKNVSETLSENTSAGEKVGELQVEETGNLFKFMVETENLRRKLDYTISFSYDPASKTETQNPGGSEPEKPIDTPVIGNYAKVQINATGNDKLKANVQGHGNDKEDIDENGKLELNISYPAKDLEIEKKFEWVNGRTLNMFGKNILISEKFPTKFTDSDSSVSNFNITASGEMRFKQDYYQKNKGLNQYNADKVVFEKDLKIGDKSVLEIRCKTLFIKGDLELESANSQLIIHADNIVIAGTVKMASGTTIETNCENIWIDKNIQILASNSLFNCNNLEYFQSGDINVGSGSGVHLAGAANSQIMIGNITTQSSGAKLEFENINYLETGDMNLENATELTVTGAQGKNNNVMICGYVKPPSISTHSLKLNMTNLAYCIFDGLELDQNCTALISSNFVRFKNTYKQFNGDVIIKDADNVVFNGGIFDLDGNWNSYKLRIESNNIYLDADSINIRRFNTDDYRGFVYLGKSGQVNTNLYLKQTITNWSKPIAAGKYSGISGDFPRVGVVEPYRWLYDLIPTAYVSPSWSDPSPGSGGSGSGGGSGSGSGTGGGTGGSSVSVTEGAVILYPATEKYY
;
A
#
# COMPACT_ATOMS: atom_id res chain seq x y z
N MET A 1 112.04 20.31 55.81
CA MET A 1 110.60 20.64 55.73
C MET A 1 109.98 19.82 54.60
N GLY A 2 109.69 18.53 54.84
CA GLY A 2 109.36 17.57 53.75
C GLY A 2 108.60 16.34 54.20
N ILE A 3 107.72 16.47 55.21
CA ILE A 3 106.94 15.36 55.78
C ILE A 3 105.51 15.85 56.02
N ARG A 4 104.72 16.11 54.96
CA ARG A 4 103.27 16.32 55.08
C ARG A 4 102.42 15.84 53.88
N ILE A 5 103.02 15.35 52.79
CA ILE A 5 102.28 14.93 51.58
C ILE A 5 102.08 13.40 51.51
N ILE A 6 103.01 12.59 52.00
CA ILE A 6 102.95 11.12 51.88
C ILE A 6 101.84 10.50 52.76
N GLU A 7 101.47 11.15 53.87
CA GLU A 7 100.44 10.64 54.79
C GLU A 7 99.01 10.85 54.27
N LYS A 8 98.78 11.82 53.37
CA LYS A 8 97.46 12.02 52.73
C LYS A 8 97.17 11.04 51.60
N LEU A 9 98.18 10.40 51.01
CA LEU A 9 98.01 9.45 49.90
C LEU A 9 97.71 8.01 50.35
N LYS A 10 98.13 7.59 51.55
CA LYS A 10 97.79 6.27 52.10
C LYS A 10 96.34 6.14 52.58
N ASN A 11 95.67 7.26 52.90
CA ASN A 11 94.29 7.24 53.39
C ASN A 11 93.23 7.37 52.27
N GLN A 12 93.65 7.51 51.00
CA GLN A 12 92.72 7.55 49.85
C GLN A 12 92.60 6.21 49.09
N GLN A 13 93.48 5.23 49.32
CA GLN A 13 93.35 3.91 48.70
C GLN A 13 92.12 3.13 49.24
N GLY A 14 91.71 3.34 50.49
CA GLY A 14 90.48 2.76 51.05
C GLY A 14 89.17 3.34 50.50
N SER A 15 89.19 4.58 49.98
CA SER A 15 88.01 5.23 49.39
C SER A 15 87.75 4.77 47.96
N SER A 16 88.79 4.42 47.21
CA SER A 16 88.67 3.95 45.82
C SER A 16 87.95 2.59 45.71
N LEU A 17 88.17 1.67 46.65
CA LEU A 17 87.49 0.37 46.69
C LEU A 17 85.98 0.52 46.94
N ALA A 18 85.59 1.40 47.87
CA ALA A 18 84.19 1.70 48.14
C ALA A 18 83.50 2.33 46.92
N PHE A 19 84.20 3.22 46.20
CA PHE A 19 83.68 3.83 44.97
C PHE A 19 83.47 2.80 43.85
N VAL A 20 84.40 1.86 43.67
CA VAL A 20 84.27 0.76 42.69
C VAL A 20 83.13 -0.18 43.05
N LEU A 21 82.94 -0.50 44.34
CA LEU A 21 81.82 -1.32 44.80
C LEU A 21 80.47 -0.61 44.59
N ILE A 22 80.39 0.69 44.89
CA ILE A 22 79.17 1.49 44.68
C ILE A 22 78.85 1.58 43.18
N ILE A 23 79.84 1.88 42.33
CA ILE A 23 79.65 1.93 40.87
C ILE A 23 79.26 0.55 40.34
N GLY A 24 79.92 -0.52 40.78
CA GLY A 24 79.58 -1.89 40.38
C GLY A 24 78.16 -2.28 40.77
N MET A 25 77.71 -1.88 41.97
CA MET A 25 76.34 -2.14 42.44
C MET A 25 75.30 -1.31 41.66
N ILE A 26 75.61 -0.05 41.34
CA ILE A 26 74.75 0.80 40.50
C ILE A 26 74.62 0.22 39.09
N ILE A 27 75.73 -0.25 38.49
CA ILE A 27 75.72 -0.91 37.18
C ILE A 27 74.89 -2.19 37.24
N MET A 28 75.05 -3.01 38.29
CA MET A 28 74.25 -4.24 38.45
C MET A 28 72.76 -3.95 38.57
N ILE A 29 72.37 -2.91 39.32
CA ILE A 29 70.98 -2.46 39.46
C ILE A 29 70.44 -1.93 38.12
N MET A 30 71.22 -1.15 37.37
CA MET A 30 70.83 -0.72 36.02
C MET A 30 70.64 -1.89 35.06
N VAL A 31 71.56 -2.87 35.06
CA VAL A 31 71.46 -4.05 34.17
C VAL A 31 70.24 -4.91 34.55
N ALA A 32 70.00 -5.14 35.84
CA ALA A 32 68.81 -5.85 36.30
C ALA A 32 67.52 -5.10 35.95
N SER A 33 67.52 -3.76 36.03
CA SER A 33 66.37 -2.93 35.67
C SER A 33 66.11 -2.95 34.16
N LEU A 34 67.16 -2.89 33.33
CA LEU A 34 67.05 -3.00 31.87
C LEU A 34 66.58 -4.38 31.43
N LEU A 35 67.05 -5.46 32.07
CA LEU A 35 66.55 -6.82 31.81
C LEU A 35 65.10 -6.98 32.25
N ALA A 36 64.70 -6.38 33.38
CA ALA A 36 63.31 -6.40 33.84
C ALA A 36 62.38 -5.63 32.88
N VAL A 37 62.80 -4.46 32.39
CA VAL A 37 62.05 -3.68 31.38
C VAL A 37 61.96 -4.45 30.06
N ALA A 38 63.07 -5.02 29.57
CA ALA A 38 63.08 -5.81 28.33
C ALA A 38 62.19 -7.06 28.41
N ASN A 39 62.20 -7.77 29.54
CA ASN A 39 61.34 -8.92 29.76
C ASN A 39 59.86 -8.53 29.93
N SER A 40 59.59 -7.37 30.56
CA SER A 40 58.23 -6.82 30.68
C SER A 40 57.66 -6.44 29.32
N ASP A 41 58.45 -5.78 28.47
CA ASP A 41 58.03 -5.42 27.11
C ASP A 41 57.82 -6.66 26.22
N PHE A 42 58.66 -7.69 26.35
CA PHE A 42 58.47 -8.96 25.63
C PHE A 42 57.20 -9.68 26.08
N THR A 43 56.96 -9.75 27.39
CA THR A 43 55.75 -10.36 27.97
C THR A 43 54.49 -9.59 27.56
N PHE A 44 54.51 -8.25 27.64
CA PHE A 44 53.40 -7.40 27.22
C PHE A 44 53.12 -7.50 25.71
N THR A 45 54.17 -7.58 24.89
CA THR A 45 54.02 -7.75 23.43
C THR A 45 53.47 -9.14 23.10
N GLN A 46 53.95 -10.19 23.77
CA GLN A 46 53.44 -11.54 23.61
C GLN A 46 51.97 -11.64 24.05
N GLU A 47 51.61 -11.13 25.22
CA GLU A 47 50.23 -11.06 25.70
C GLU A 47 49.34 -10.26 24.74
N THR A 48 49.83 -9.17 24.16
CA THR A 48 49.10 -8.36 23.17
C THR A 48 48.88 -9.11 21.86
N VAL A 49 49.89 -9.84 21.36
CA VAL A 49 49.78 -10.65 20.14
C VAL A 49 48.84 -11.83 20.37
N GLU A 50 48.97 -12.54 21.48
CA GLU A 50 48.09 -13.67 21.85
C GLU A 50 46.64 -13.21 22.07
N SER A 51 46.45 -12.03 22.67
CA SER A 51 45.14 -11.36 22.85
C SER A 51 44.49 -10.99 21.50
N ARG A 52 45.26 -10.47 20.55
CA ARG A 52 44.79 -10.17 19.19
C ARG A 52 44.45 -11.44 18.42
N GLN A 53 45.29 -12.47 18.51
CA GLN A 53 45.03 -13.75 17.85
C GLN A 53 43.76 -14.41 18.41
N ALA A 54 43.59 -14.43 19.74
CA ALA A 54 42.37 -14.94 20.37
C ALA A 54 41.10 -14.21 19.93
N TYR A 55 41.19 -12.90 19.66
CA TYR A 55 40.07 -12.12 19.10
C TYR A 55 39.81 -12.47 17.64
N ILE A 56 40.86 -12.64 16.83
CA ILE A 56 40.74 -13.05 15.42
C ILE A 56 40.12 -14.45 15.32
N ASP A 57 40.52 -15.38 16.17
CA ASP A 57 39.99 -16.75 16.20
C ASP A 57 38.49 -16.75 16.52
N ALA A 58 38.09 -16.03 17.59
CA ALA A 58 36.68 -15.90 17.99
C ALA A 58 35.83 -15.20 16.92
N LYS A 59 36.37 -14.13 16.29
CA LYS A 59 35.73 -13.45 15.18
C LYS A 59 35.57 -14.36 13.95
N SER A 60 36.56 -15.20 13.66
CA SER A 60 36.50 -16.12 12.52
C SER A 60 35.39 -17.16 12.69
N VAL A 61 35.18 -17.67 13.90
CA VAL A 61 34.05 -18.57 14.22
C VAL A 61 32.71 -17.87 14.01
N ILE A 62 32.59 -16.61 14.41
CA ILE A 62 31.37 -15.81 14.18
C ILE A 62 31.11 -15.59 12.68
N GLU A 63 32.14 -15.19 11.91
CA GLU A 63 32.00 -14.99 10.47
C GLU A 63 31.62 -16.29 9.75
N TYR A 64 32.18 -17.43 10.16
CA TYR A 64 31.75 -18.74 9.65
C TYR A 64 30.29 -19.03 9.99
N GLY A 65 29.87 -18.76 11.23
CA GLY A 65 28.48 -18.90 11.66
C GLY A 65 27.52 -18.02 10.83
N LYS A 66 27.90 -16.77 10.51
CA LYS A 66 27.12 -15.90 9.62
C LYS A 66 27.01 -16.47 8.21
N ILE A 67 28.13 -16.95 7.64
CA ILE A 67 28.13 -17.56 6.30
C ILE A 67 27.18 -18.77 6.25
N GLU A 68 27.15 -19.60 7.29
CA GLU A 68 26.24 -20.75 7.34
C GLU A 68 24.77 -20.31 7.50
N ILE A 69 24.48 -19.31 8.35
CA ILE A 69 23.13 -18.73 8.47
C ILE A 69 22.66 -18.20 7.10
N ASP A 70 23.49 -17.39 6.44
CA ASP A 70 23.18 -16.81 5.13
C ASP A 70 22.98 -17.89 4.06
N SER A 71 23.80 -18.95 4.09
CA SER A 71 23.67 -20.10 3.19
C SER A 71 22.33 -20.82 3.35
N ARG A 72 21.89 -21.06 4.60
CA ARG A 72 20.60 -21.68 4.90
C ARG A 72 19.43 -20.82 4.44
N ILE A 73 19.48 -19.52 4.72
CA ILE A 73 18.45 -18.55 4.29
C ILE A 73 18.39 -18.48 2.76
N LYS A 74 19.55 -18.36 2.09
CA LYS A 74 19.62 -18.29 0.62
C LYS A 74 19.06 -19.52 -0.05
N ASN A 75 19.36 -20.72 0.47
CA ASN A 75 18.80 -21.97 -0.03
C ASN A 75 17.27 -22.02 0.13
N LEU A 76 16.76 -21.65 1.31
CA LEU A 76 15.32 -21.63 1.57
C LEU A 76 14.60 -20.61 0.67
N ASN A 77 15.17 -19.42 0.48
CA ASN A 77 14.61 -18.40 -0.40
C ASN A 77 14.62 -18.81 -1.87
N ALA A 78 15.70 -19.44 -2.34
CA ALA A 78 15.74 -19.96 -3.71
C ALA A 78 14.60 -20.95 -3.97
N ILE A 79 14.31 -21.84 -3.00
CA ILE A 79 13.18 -22.78 -3.08
C ILE A 79 11.84 -22.04 -3.03
N ASN A 80 11.69 -21.02 -2.17
CA ASN A 80 10.46 -20.24 -2.10
C ASN A 80 10.18 -19.45 -3.40
N VAL A 81 11.21 -18.91 -4.05
CA VAL A 81 11.09 -18.26 -5.36
C VAL A 81 10.68 -19.27 -6.43
N GLU A 82 11.30 -20.45 -6.44
CA GLU A 82 10.95 -21.53 -7.37
C GLU A 82 9.50 -22.01 -7.15
N LEU A 83 9.08 -22.17 -5.89
CA LEU A 83 7.70 -22.50 -5.53
C LEU A 83 6.72 -21.43 -5.99
N TYR A 84 7.02 -20.15 -5.73
CA TYR A 84 6.18 -19.04 -6.17
C TYR A 84 5.98 -19.06 -7.69
N GLN A 85 7.07 -19.20 -8.46
CA GLN A 85 6.97 -19.29 -9.91
C GLN A 85 6.16 -20.51 -10.36
N LYS A 86 6.38 -21.68 -9.76
CA LYS A 86 5.62 -22.89 -10.08
C LYS A 86 4.15 -22.77 -9.73
N TYR A 87 3.80 -22.05 -8.67
CA TYR A 87 2.43 -21.71 -8.33
C TYR A 87 1.78 -20.79 -9.36
N GLN A 88 2.52 -19.81 -9.90
CA GLN A 88 2.05 -18.97 -11.00
C GLN A 88 1.86 -19.79 -12.29
N ASP A 89 2.83 -20.63 -12.64
CA ASP A 89 2.73 -21.51 -13.82
C ASP A 89 1.55 -22.48 -13.68
N TYR A 90 1.35 -23.05 -12.49
CA TYR A 90 0.22 -23.94 -12.19
C TYR A 90 -1.11 -23.22 -12.36
N LYS A 91 -1.21 -21.98 -11.85
CA LYS A 91 -2.39 -21.14 -12.03
C LYS A 91 -2.69 -20.91 -13.52
N THR A 92 -1.70 -20.50 -14.32
CA THR A 92 -1.87 -20.32 -15.77
C THR A 92 -2.24 -21.63 -16.50
N ALA A 93 -1.67 -22.77 -16.09
CA ALA A 93 -2.01 -24.07 -16.66
C ALA A 93 -3.46 -24.51 -16.34
N VAL A 94 -3.96 -24.16 -15.14
CA VAL A 94 -5.36 -24.38 -14.74
C VAL A 94 -6.30 -23.47 -15.53
N GLU A 95 -5.96 -22.18 -15.68
CA GLU A 95 -6.73 -21.20 -16.45
C GLU A 95 -6.82 -21.52 -17.95
N SER A 96 -5.78 -22.17 -18.49
CA SER A 96 -5.72 -22.61 -19.90
C SER A 96 -6.29 -24.03 -20.14
N GLU A 97 -6.91 -24.64 -19.12
CA GLU A 97 -7.49 -25.99 -19.14
C GLU A 97 -6.52 -27.10 -19.58
N ASN A 98 -5.21 -26.88 -19.42
CA ASN A 98 -4.19 -27.85 -19.84
C ASN A 98 -3.97 -28.94 -18.77
N SER A 99 -4.89 -29.90 -18.72
CA SER A 99 -4.91 -30.96 -17.70
C SER A 99 -3.61 -31.77 -17.53
N THR A 100 -2.82 -31.95 -18.60
CA THR A 100 -1.53 -32.67 -18.54
C THR A 100 -0.46 -31.83 -17.85
N GLU A 101 -0.43 -30.53 -18.15
CA GLU A 101 0.53 -29.59 -17.56
C GLU A 101 0.20 -29.30 -16.08
N VAL A 102 -1.09 -29.23 -15.74
CA VAL A 102 -1.55 -29.12 -14.35
C VAL A 102 -1.05 -30.28 -13.49
N LEU A 103 -1.16 -31.52 -13.97
CA LEU A 103 -0.69 -32.69 -13.23
C LEU A 103 0.84 -32.68 -13.07
N ARG A 104 1.57 -32.29 -14.12
CA ARG A 104 3.03 -32.15 -14.08
C ARG A 104 3.46 -31.10 -13.06
N LEU A 105 2.86 -29.91 -13.10
CA LEU A 105 3.18 -28.80 -12.20
C LEU A 105 2.80 -29.11 -10.75
N ARG A 106 1.73 -29.88 -10.51
CA ARG A 106 1.38 -30.35 -9.17
C ARG A 106 2.47 -31.23 -8.56
N ASN A 107 2.99 -32.18 -9.34
CA ASN A 107 4.10 -33.03 -8.90
C ASN A 107 5.39 -32.22 -8.66
N ASP A 108 5.68 -31.23 -9.51
CA ASP A 108 6.80 -30.30 -9.32
C ASP A 108 6.65 -29.50 -8.01
N ILE A 109 5.45 -28.99 -7.73
CA ILE A 109 5.12 -28.25 -6.50
C ILE A 109 5.30 -29.15 -5.28
N ASP A 110 4.73 -30.36 -5.27
CA ASP A 110 4.83 -31.29 -4.14
C ASP A 110 6.31 -31.64 -3.86
N ALA A 111 7.12 -31.83 -4.90
CA ALA A 111 8.56 -32.08 -4.77
C ALA A 111 9.31 -30.87 -4.20
N LEU A 112 8.94 -29.65 -4.61
CA LEU A 112 9.52 -28.41 -4.08
C LEU A 112 9.09 -28.12 -2.65
N GLU A 113 7.85 -28.43 -2.27
CA GLU A 113 7.39 -28.34 -0.89
C GLU A 113 8.18 -29.29 0.02
N ALA A 114 8.44 -30.52 -0.43
CA ALA A 114 9.31 -31.44 0.29
C ALA A 114 10.74 -30.91 0.42
N ARG A 115 11.31 -30.29 -0.63
CA ARG A 115 12.63 -29.62 -0.57
C ARG A 115 12.62 -28.43 0.38
N ARG A 116 11.55 -27.63 0.39
CA ARG A 116 11.36 -26.48 1.29
C ARG A 116 11.36 -26.96 2.74
N GLU A 117 10.64 -28.03 3.03
CA GLU A 117 10.56 -28.61 4.37
C GLU A 117 11.94 -29.10 4.86
N ILE A 118 12.74 -29.71 3.98
CA ILE A 118 14.13 -30.09 4.31
C ILE A 118 14.98 -28.84 4.59
N ALA A 119 14.90 -27.81 3.75
CA ALA A 119 15.66 -26.57 3.94
C ALA A 119 15.24 -25.81 5.21
N PHE A 120 13.94 -25.81 5.52
CA PHE A 120 13.37 -25.21 6.71
C PHE A 120 13.80 -25.96 7.99
N ASN A 121 13.79 -27.29 7.97
CA ASN A 121 14.31 -28.08 9.08
C ASN A 121 15.82 -27.89 9.27
N ARG A 122 16.58 -27.68 8.18
CA ARG A 122 18.00 -27.30 8.26
C ARG A 122 18.18 -25.90 8.86
N LEU A 123 17.30 -24.94 8.56
CA LEU A 123 17.33 -23.62 9.17
C LEU A 123 17.18 -23.69 10.71
N LYS A 124 16.34 -24.61 11.21
CA LYS A 124 16.11 -24.84 12.64
C LYS A 124 17.20 -25.63 13.36
N ALA A 125 18.02 -26.37 12.62
CA ALA A 125 18.97 -27.28 13.21
C ALA A 125 20.16 -26.52 13.83
N SER A 126 20.49 -26.82 15.09
CA SER A 126 21.78 -26.40 15.64
C SER A 126 22.93 -27.12 14.94
N SER A 127 24.10 -26.47 14.83
CA SER A 127 25.30 -27.08 14.24
C SER A 127 26.56 -26.74 15.04
N SER A 128 27.46 -27.71 15.17
CA SER A 128 28.77 -27.49 15.80
C SER A 128 29.79 -27.02 14.76
N ILE A 129 30.62 -26.05 15.15
CA ILE A 129 31.72 -25.54 14.33
C ILE A 129 33.02 -26.12 14.89
N HIS A 130 33.77 -26.84 14.05
CA HIS A 130 35.02 -27.50 14.38
C HIS A 130 36.22 -26.80 13.73
N GLY A 131 37.38 -26.82 14.39
CA GLY A 131 38.64 -26.30 13.83
C GLY A 131 39.86 -26.66 14.67
N ASP A 132 41.05 -26.42 14.12
CA ASP A 132 42.32 -26.54 14.85
C ASP A 132 42.54 -25.31 15.72
N LYS A 133 42.67 -25.50 17.03
CA LYS A 133 42.96 -24.45 18.03
C LYS A 133 44.20 -23.61 17.71
N LYS A 134 45.14 -24.13 16.91
CA LYS A 134 46.35 -23.40 16.50
C LYS A 134 46.18 -22.57 15.24
N ASN A 135 45.14 -22.83 14.44
CA ASN A 135 44.88 -22.15 13.19
C ASN A 135 43.37 -22.12 12.89
N VAL A 136 42.62 -21.53 13.81
CA VAL A 136 41.14 -21.56 13.78
C VAL A 136 40.63 -20.94 12.49
N SER A 137 41.16 -19.78 12.08
CA SER A 137 40.68 -19.01 10.92
C SER A 137 40.73 -19.77 9.58
N GLU A 138 41.60 -20.76 9.43
CA GLU A 138 41.80 -21.47 8.15
C GLU A 138 41.23 -22.90 8.15
N THR A 139 40.75 -23.39 9.29
CA THR A 139 40.38 -24.81 9.47
C THR A 139 38.91 -25.03 9.88
N LEU A 140 38.10 -23.97 9.88
CA LEU A 140 36.68 -24.07 10.28
C LEU A 140 35.88 -24.97 9.35
N SER A 141 35.15 -25.92 9.93
CA SER A 141 34.17 -26.73 9.21
C SER A 141 33.07 -27.28 10.12
N GLU A 142 31.97 -27.77 9.53
CA GLU A 142 30.94 -28.52 10.26
C GLU A 142 31.33 -30.00 10.51
N ASN A 143 32.44 -30.47 9.93
CA ASN A 143 32.89 -31.85 10.04
C ASN A 143 33.82 -32.04 11.24
N THR A 144 33.57 -33.08 12.04
CA THR A 144 34.40 -33.44 13.20
C THR A 144 35.84 -33.81 12.84
N SER A 145 36.12 -34.10 11.57
CA SER A 145 37.46 -34.40 11.05
C SER A 145 38.38 -33.18 10.99
N ALA A 146 37.87 -31.94 11.16
CA ALA A 146 38.67 -30.72 11.10
C ALA A 146 39.25 -30.25 12.44
N GLY A 147 38.94 -30.93 13.54
CA GLY A 147 39.51 -30.62 14.87
C GLY A 147 38.47 -30.56 15.98
N GLU A 148 38.80 -29.82 17.04
CA GLU A 148 37.95 -29.70 18.23
C GLU A 148 36.76 -28.76 17.98
N LYS A 149 35.69 -28.89 18.77
CA LYS A 149 34.54 -27.96 18.71
C LYS A 149 34.99 -26.59 19.21
N VAL A 150 34.99 -25.60 18.32
CA VAL A 150 35.40 -24.21 18.58
C VAL A 150 34.22 -23.23 18.63
N GLY A 151 33.02 -23.71 18.29
CA GLY A 151 31.78 -22.97 18.51
C GLY A 151 30.54 -23.80 18.21
N GLU A 152 29.38 -23.21 18.48
CA GLU A 152 28.07 -23.80 18.22
C GLU A 152 27.11 -22.73 17.68
N LEU A 153 26.42 -23.04 16.59
CA LEU A 153 25.27 -22.30 16.13
C LEU A 153 24.02 -22.92 16.76
N GLN A 154 23.40 -22.20 17.69
CA GLN A 154 22.11 -22.53 18.29
C GLN A 154 21.00 -21.72 17.62
N VAL A 155 19.82 -22.32 17.51
CA VAL A 155 18.65 -21.69 16.92
C VAL A 155 17.46 -21.78 17.89
N GLU A 156 16.91 -20.63 18.25
CA GLU A 156 15.65 -20.51 18.98
C GLU A 156 14.54 -20.07 18.02
N GLU A 157 13.40 -20.76 18.06
CA GLU A 157 12.20 -20.43 17.27
C GLU A 157 11.08 -19.96 18.20
N THR A 158 10.45 -18.83 17.88
CA THR A 158 9.21 -18.38 18.54
C THR A 158 8.24 -17.89 17.47
N GLY A 159 7.38 -18.80 17.00
CA GLY A 159 6.50 -18.53 15.85
C GLY A 159 7.34 -18.31 14.59
N ASN A 160 7.15 -17.16 13.94
CA ASN A 160 7.90 -16.77 12.74
C ASN A 160 9.25 -16.11 13.05
N LEU A 161 9.58 -15.86 14.33
CA LEU A 161 10.85 -15.26 14.71
C LEU A 161 11.91 -16.33 14.96
N PHE A 162 13.01 -16.26 14.21
CA PHE A 162 14.20 -17.07 14.42
C PHE A 162 15.28 -16.24 15.10
N LYS A 163 15.91 -16.81 16.12
CA LYS A 163 17.06 -16.22 16.80
C LYS A 163 18.23 -17.20 16.72
N PHE A 164 19.26 -16.80 15.98
CA PHE A 164 20.50 -17.53 15.84
C PHE A 164 21.52 -17.01 16.84
N MET A 165 22.16 -17.92 17.56
CA MET A 165 23.19 -17.63 18.53
C MET A 165 24.44 -18.41 18.15
N VAL A 166 25.53 -17.73 17.79
CA VAL A 166 26.83 -18.36 17.60
C VAL A 166 27.60 -18.19 18.90
N GLU A 167 27.74 -19.28 19.65
CA GLU A 167 28.52 -19.34 20.88
C GLU A 167 29.93 -19.84 20.56
N THR A 168 30.96 -19.13 21.02
CA THR A 168 32.34 -19.60 20.88
C THR A 168 32.72 -20.51 22.04
N GLU A 169 33.34 -21.65 21.74
CA GLU A 169 33.70 -22.66 22.73
C GLU A 169 35.18 -23.01 22.61
N ASN A 170 35.81 -23.39 23.73
CA ASN A 170 37.21 -23.88 23.74
C ASN A 170 38.25 -22.92 23.12
N LEU A 171 37.91 -21.63 22.96
CA LEU A 171 38.80 -20.56 22.52
C LEU A 171 39.34 -19.77 23.71
N ARG A 172 40.48 -19.07 23.49
CA ARG A 172 41.12 -18.22 24.52
C ARG A 172 40.30 -16.98 24.88
N ARG A 173 39.37 -16.56 24.01
CA ARG A 173 38.42 -15.47 24.25
C ARG A 173 37.03 -15.93 23.84
N LYS A 174 36.04 -15.58 24.67
CA LYS A 174 34.63 -15.80 24.36
C LYS A 174 34.09 -14.54 23.67
N LEU A 175 33.54 -14.72 22.48
CA LEU A 175 32.78 -13.71 21.76
C LEU A 175 31.54 -14.42 21.22
N ASP A 176 30.38 -14.03 21.73
CA ASP A 176 29.11 -14.62 21.32
C ASP A 176 28.38 -13.65 20.39
N TYR A 177 27.70 -14.20 19.38
CA TYR A 177 26.95 -13.42 18.41
C TYR A 177 25.49 -13.84 18.43
N THR A 178 24.58 -12.88 18.42
CA THR A 178 23.14 -13.16 18.33
C THR A 178 22.53 -12.31 17.23
N ILE A 179 21.77 -12.96 16.34
CA ILE A 179 20.96 -12.30 15.32
C ILE A 179 19.55 -12.86 15.37
N SER A 180 18.56 -12.00 15.25
CA SER A 180 17.16 -12.39 15.12
C SER A 180 16.62 -11.91 13.79
N PHE A 181 15.82 -12.72 13.12
CA PHE A 181 15.04 -12.30 11.98
C PHE A 181 13.67 -12.97 11.99
N SER A 182 12.69 -12.29 11.41
CA SER A 182 11.36 -12.86 11.20
C SER A 182 11.34 -13.53 9.83
N TYR A 183 11.10 -14.84 9.81
CA TYR A 183 10.82 -15.61 8.62
C TYR A 183 9.31 -15.77 8.49
N ASP A 184 8.74 -15.15 7.47
CA ASP A 184 7.37 -15.47 7.06
C ASP A 184 7.47 -16.52 5.94
N PRO A 185 7.00 -17.77 6.17
CA PRO A 185 7.03 -18.78 5.12
C PRO A 185 6.10 -18.34 4.00
N ALA A 186 6.58 -18.50 2.76
CA ALA A 186 5.73 -18.63 1.58
C ALA A 186 4.79 -19.82 1.80
N SER A 187 3.72 -19.58 2.54
CA SER A 187 2.76 -20.56 3.00
C SER A 187 1.56 -20.46 2.08
N LYS A 188 0.79 -21.54 1.99
CA LYS A 188 -0.60 -21.50 1.46
C LYS A 188 -1.48 -20.44 2.15
N THR A 189 -0.98 -19.79 3.21
CA THR A 189 -1.71 -18.94 4.14
C THR A 189 -1.18 -17.50 4.22
N GLU A 190 -0.08 -17.15 3.53
CA GLU A 190 0.24 -15.74 3.21
C GLU A 190 -0.73 -15.17 2.15
N THR A 191 -1.54 -16.03 1.54
CA THR A 191 -2.81 -15.70 0.90
C THR A 191 -3.97 -15.70 1.91
N GLN A 192 -3.81 -15.18 3.14
CA GLN A 192 -4.94 -14.49 3.76
C GLN A 192 -5.10 -13.17 3.02
N ASN A 193 -5.80 -13.28 1.89
CA ASN A 193 -5.97 -12.24 0.90
C ASN A 193 -6.43 -10.91 1.54
N PRO A 194 -5.69 -9.81 1.32
CA PRO A 194 -6.26 -8.49 1.33
C PRO A 194 -7.19 -8.38 0.12
N GLY A 195 -8.48 -8.55 0.34
CA GLY A 195 -9.53 -8.20 -0.64
C GLY A 195 -10.07 -9.38 -1.45
N GLY A 196 -11.34 -9.28 -1.84
CA GLY A 196 -12.02 -10.27 -2.69
C GLY A 196 -11.38 -10.39 -4.08
N SER A 197 -11.79 -11.35 -4.90
CA SER A 197 -11.58 -11.21 -6.34
C SER A 197 -12.49 -10.10 -6.87
N GLU A 198 -12.09 -9.40 -7.94
CA GLU A 198 -13.06 -8.66 -8.77
C GLU A 198 -14.26 -9.59 -9.02
N PRO A 199 -15.48 -9.20 -8.60
CA PRO A 199 -16.65 -10.01 -8.86
C PRO A 199 -16.87 -10.09 -10.38
N GLU A 200 -17.45 -11.20 -10.84
CA GLU A 200 -17.79 -11.29 -12.26
C GLU A 200 -18.81 -10.20 -12.60
N LYS A 201 -18.42 -9.28 -13.49
CA LYS A 201 -19.30 -8.23 -13.99
C LYS A 201 -20.59 -8.86 -14.53
N PRO A 202 -21.77 -8.53 -13.98
CA PRO A 202 -23.02 -9.12 -14.43
C PRO A 202 -23.25 -8.95 -15.93
N ILE A 203 -23.74 -10.00 -16.59
CA ILE A 203 -24.03 -9.98 -18.03
C ILE A 203 -25.50 -9.60 -18.25
N ASP A 204 -25.75 -8.61 -19.11
CA ASP A 204 -27.10 -8.29 -19.56
C ASP A 204 -27.58 -9.32 -20.59
N THR A 205 -28.22 -10.39 -20.11
CA THR A 205 -28.99 -11.30 -20.97
C THR A 205 -30.43 -10.81 -21.07
N PRO A 206 -30.92 -10.45 -22.28
CA PRO A 206 -32.28 -9.96 -22.46
C PRO A 206 -33.30 -11.09 -22.22
N VAL A 207 -34.39 -10.75 -21.52
CA VAL A 207 -35.52 -11.67 -21.37
C VAL A 207 -36.27 -11.74 -22.70
N ILE A 208 -36.35 -12.95 -23.28
CA ILE A 208 -37.14 -13.22 -24.48
C ILE A 208 -38.50 -13.74 -24.02
N GLY A 209 -39.55 -12.94 -24.20
CA GLY A 209 -40.91 -13.28 -23.78
C GLY A 209 -41.96 -12.84 -24.79
N ASN A 210 -43.13 -13.46 -24.74
CA ASN A 210 -44.30 -13.00 -25.50
C ASN A 210 -45.03 -11.94 -24.66
N TYR A 211 -44.72 -10.67 -24.89
CA TYR A 211 -45.26 -9.57 -24.11
C TYR A 211 -46.71 -9.23 -24.51
N ALA A 212 -47.56 -9.01 -23.52
CA ALA A 212 -48.89 -8.44 -23.73
C ALA A 212 -48.75 -6.93 -23.95
N LYS A 213 -49.22 -6.46 -25.11
CA LYS A 213 -49.13 -5.06 -25.51
C LYS A 213 -50.03 -4.19 -24.64
N VAL A 214 -49.49 -3.09 -24.13
CA VAL A 214 -50.16 -2.08 -23.32
C VAL A 214 -50.16 -0.76 -24.09
N GLN A 215 -51.34 -0.17 -24.26
CA GLN A 215 -51.52 1.15 -24.86
C GLN A 215 -52.12 2.10 -23.82
N ILE A 216 -51.50 3.26 -23.62
CA ILE A 216 -51.96 4.30 -22.70
C ILE A 216 -52.22 5.56 -23.51
N ASN A 217 -53.47 6.00 -23.56
CA ASN A 217 -53.91 7.15 -24.34
C ASN A 217 -54.47 8.24 -23.42
N ALA A 218 -54.19 9.49 -23.74
CA ALA A 218 -54.89 10.63 -23.17
C ALA A 218 -56.18 10.83 -23.97
N THR A 219 -57.30 11.01 -23.26
CA THR A 219 -58.59 11.30 -23.88
C THR A 219 -59.05 12.70 -23.50
N GLY A 220 -60.04 13.24 -24.23
CA GLY A 220 -60.57 14.58 -23.95
C GLY A 220 -60.95 14.75 -22.47
N ASN A 221 -60.71 15.95 -21.93
CA ASN A 221 -60.86 16.32 -20.51
C ASN A 221 -59.82 15.72 -19.55
N ASP A 222 -58.55 15.63 -19.95
CA ASP A 222 -57.43 15.24 -19.07
C ASP A 222 -57.57 13.85 -18.44
N LYS A 223 -58.33 12.95 -19.10
CA LYS A 223 -58.58 11.58 -18.67
C LYS A 223 -57.58 10.61 -19.30
N LEU A 224 -57.15 9.61 -18.55
CA LEU A 224 -56.23 8.56 -19.02
C LEU A 224 -56.99 7.24 -19.22
N LYS A 225 -56.69 6.53 -20.31
CA LYS A 225 -57.20 5.18 -20.58
C LYS A 225 -56.07 4.22 -20.89
N ALA A 226 -56.13 3.01 -20.33
CA ALA A 226 -55.19 1.93 -20.65
C ALA A 226 -55.90 0.70 -21.23
N ASN A 227 -55.37 0.18 -22.33
CA ASN A 227 -55.78 -1.07 -22.95
C ASN A 227 -54.64 -2.09 -22.88
N VAL A 228 -54.94 -3.32 -22.44
CA VAL A 228 -53.97 -4.43 -22.39
C VAL A 228 -54.45 -5.56 -23.28
N GLN A 229 -53.65 -5.92 -24.29
CA GLN A 229 -54.00 -6.94 -25.29
C GLN A 229 -54.38 -8.27 -24.62
N GLY A 230 -55.54 -8.82 -25.02
CA GLY A 230 -56.04 -10.10 -24.52
C GLY A 230 -56.78 -10.03 -23.18
N HIS A 231 -56.89 -8.84 -22.56
CA HIS A 231 -57.59 -8.63 -21.30
C HIS A 231 -58.64 -7.52 -21.48
N GLY A 232 -59.80 -7.92 -22.03
CA GLY A 232 -60.91 -7.02 -22.39
C GLY A 232 -61.48 -6.24 -21.20
N ASN A 233 -61.12 -4.96 -21.14
CA ASN A 233 -61.92 -3.77 -20.83
C ASN A 233 -60.91 -2.62 -20.62
N ASP A 234 -61.12 -1.48 -21.27
CA ASP A 234 -60.30 -0.29 -21.03
C ASP A 234 -60.39 0.08 -19.55
N LYS A 235 -59.24 0.14 -18.85
CA LYS A 235 -59.22 0.79 -17.54
C LYS A 235 -59.23 2.29 -17.78
N GLU A 236 -60.40 2.89 -17.65
CA GLU A 236 -60.55 4.34 -17.59
C GLU A 236 -60.28 4.82 -16.17
N ASP A 237 -59.44 5.84 -16.02
CA ASP A 237 -59.47 6.69 -14.83
C ASP A 237 -60.71 7.60 -14.95
N ILE A 238 -61.84 7.15 -14.40
CA ILE A 238 -62.97 8.05 -14.13
C ILE A 238 -62.89 8.33 -12.64
N ASP A 239 -62.30 9.46 -12.27
CA ASP A 239 -62.62 10.04 -10.99
C ASP A 239 -63.39 11.35 -11.15
N GLU A 240 -64.63 11.32 -10.65
CA GLU A 240 -65.49 12.46 -10.41
C GLU A 240 -65.08 13.19 -9.09
N ASN A 241 -64.11 12.64 -8.33
CA ASN A 241 -63.61 13.09 -7.02
C ASN A 241 -62.13 13.53 -6.98
N GLY A 242 -61.44 13.67 -8.12
CA GLY A 242 -60.12 14.32 -8.17
C GLY A 242 -58.89 13.49 -7.78
N LYS A 243 -58.95 12.15 -7.75
CA LYS A 243 -57.76 11.30 -7.75
C LYS A 243 -57.03 11.39 -9.09
N LEU A 244 -55.72 11.54 -8.99
CA LEU A 244 -54.79 11.81 -10.08
C LEU A 244 -54.02 10.52 -10.44
N GLU A 245 -54.64 9.33 -10.52
CA GLU A 245 -53.90 8.05 -10.56
C GLU A 245 -54.42 6.99 -11.55
N LEU A 246 -53.57 6.50 -12.46
CA LEU A 246 -53.88 5.37 -13.34
C LEU A 246 -53.23 4.08 -12.82
N ASN A 247 -54.01 3.00 -12.64
CA ASN A 247 -53.56 1.73 -12.06
C ASN A 247 -53.64 0.54 -13.04
N ILE A 248 -52.49 0.05 -13.50
CA ILE A 248 -52.35 -1.12 -14.39
C ILE A 248 -51.67 -2.24 -13.61
N SER A 249 -52.33 -3.38 -13.38
CA SER A 249 -51.75 -4.45 -12.54
C SER A 249 -52.07 -5.83 -13.11
N TYR A 250 -51.02 -6.50 -13.59
CA TYR A 250 -51.03 -7.85 -14.15
C TYR A 250 -49.76 -8.61 -13.70
N PRO A 251 -49.67 -9.00 -12.41
CA PRO A 251 -48.47 -9.56 -11.76
C PRO A 251 -47.76 -10.68 -12.52
N ALA A 252 -48.57 -11.53 -13.18
CA ALA A 252 -48.12 -12.77 -13.79
C ALA A 252 -47.85 -12.64 -15.30
N LYS A 253 -47.96 -11.43 -15.85
CA LYS A 253 -47.85 -11.18 -17.30
C LYS A 253 -46.64 -10.32 -17.61
N ASP A 254 -46.00 -10.66 -18.73
CA ASP A 254 -45.00 -9.82 -19.35
C ASP A 254 -45.75 -8.71 -20.10
N LEU A 255 -45.48 -7.45 -19.80
CA LEU A 255 -46.16 -6.29 -20.36
C LEU A 255 -45.21 -5.50 -21.26
N GLU A 256 -45.66 -5.08 -22.43
CA GLU A 256 -44.90 -4.20 -23.31
C GLU A 256 -45.67 -2.93 -23.62
N ILE A 257 -45.09 -1.77 -23.33
CA ILE A 257 -45.62 -0.48 -23.80
C ILE A 257 -45.10 -0.27 -25.24
N GLU A 258 -45.89 -0.76 -26.19
CA GLU A 258 -45.59 -0.74 -27.63
C GLU A 258 -46.54 0.24 -28.33
N LYS A 259 -46.03 1.45 -28.62
CA LYS A 259 -46.67 2.57 -29.37
C LYS A 259 -47.45 3.60 -28.54
N LYS A 260 -47.15 4.88 -28.84
CA LYS A 260 -47.87 6.10 -28.39
C LYS A 260 -48.27 6.08 -26.91
N PHE A 261 -47.29 6.21 -26.03
CA PHE A 261 -47.56 6.47 -24.63
C PHE A 261 -47.88 7.96 -24.44
N GLU A 262 -49.17 8.30 -24.39
CA GLU A 262 -49.65 9.64 -24.08
C GLU A 262 -49.92 9.79 -22.58
N TRP A 263 -49.53 10.93 -22.02
CA TRP A 263 -49.68 11.20 -20.58
C TRP A 263 -50.15 12.62 -20.31
N VAL A 264 -50.93 12.78 -19.24
CA VAL A 264 -51.45 14.06 -18.75
C VAL A 264 -50.64 14.46 -17.53
N ASN A 265 -50.08 15.67 -17.54
CA ASN A 265 -49.24 16.16 -16.45
C ASN A 265 -50.03 16.30 -15.14
N GLY A 266 -49.37 16.15 -13.99
CA GLY A 266 -50.01 16.18 -12.68
C GLY A 266 -50.64 14.86 -12.25
N ARG A 267 -50.45 13.78 -13.03
CA ARG A 267 -50.98 12.43 -12.74
C ARG A 267 -49.88 11.48 -12.28
N THR A 268 -50.29 10.42 -11.61
CA THR A 268 -49.47 9.29 -11.15
C THR A 268 -49.79 8.02 -11.93
N LEU A 269 -48.77 7.31 -12.43
CA LEU A 269 -48.92 5.96 -12.97
C LEU A 269 -48.50 4.94 -11.92
N ASN A 270 -49.34 3.96 -11.65
CA ASN A 270 -48.96 2.75 -10.93
C ASN A 270 -49.06 1.56 -11.89
N MET A 271 -47.94 0.89 -12.17
CA MET A 271 -47.88 -0.26 -13.07
C MET A 271 -47.24 -1.48 -12.40
N PHE A 272 -47.88 -2.64 -12.47
CA PHE A 272 -47.36 -3.91 -11.93
C PHE A 272 -47.41 -5.04 -12.97
N GLY A 273 -46.29 -5.74 -13.17
CA GLY A 273 -46.14 -6.83 -14.14
C GLY A 273 -45.12 -7.88 -13.71
N LYS A 274 -45.00 -8.96 -14.50
CA LYS A 274 -43.90 -9.93 -14.34
C LYS A 274 -42.61 -9.34 -14.89
N ASN A 275 -42.57 -9.14 -16.21
CA ASN A 275 -41.56 -8.34 -16.88
C ASN A 275 -42.25 -7.11 -17.50
N ILE A 276 -41.57 -5.97 -17.56
CA ILE A 276 -42.10 -4.75 -18.17
C ILE A 276 -41.09 -4.23 -19.20
N LEU A 277 -41.48 -4.24 -20.47
CA LEU A 277 -40.72 -3.69 -21.58
C LEU A 277 -41.32 -2.34 -22.02
N ILE A 278 -40.49 -1.33 -22.14
CA ILE A 278 -40.87 0.02 -22.55
C ILE A 278 -40.14 0.28 -23.87
N SER A 279 -40.83 -0.02 -24.97
CA SER A 279 -40.26 0.02 -26.33
C SER A 279 -40.24 1.45 -26.92
N GLU A 280 -41.12 2.32 -26.44
CA GLU A 280 -41.26 3.71 -26.88
C GLU A 280 -40.63 4.71 -25.90
N LYS A 281 -40.55 5.98 -26.34
CA LYS A 281 -40.12 7.07 -25.46
C LYS A 281 -41.10 7.24 -24.29
N PHE A 282 -40.57 7.24 -23.08
CA PHE A 282 -41.36 7.40 -21.86
C PHE A 282 -41.72 8.89 -21.64
N PRO A 283 -42.99 9.25 -21.39
CA PRO A 283 -43.48 10.64 -21.39
C PRO A 283 -43.19 11.36 -20.06
N THR A 284 -41.92 11.39 -19.66
CA THR A 284 -41.46 12.03 -18.42
C THR A 284 -40.92 13.44 -18.63
N LYS A 285 -41.03 14.01 -19.83
CA LYS A 285 -40.56 15.37 -20.15
C LYS A 285 -41.73 16.32 -20.36
N PHE A 286 -41.92 17.25 -19.42
CA PHE A 286 -42.92 18.31 -19.51
C PHE A 286 -42.27 19.68 -19.78
N THR A 287 -43.06 20.68 -20.18
CA THR A 287 -42.60 22.04 -20.44
C THR A 287 -42.43 22.83 -19.14
N ASP A 288 -41.39 23.67 -19.05
CA ASP A 288 -40.99 24.39 -17.83
C ASP A 288 -42.12 25.23 -17.18
N SER A 289 -43.13 25.65 -17.95
CA SER A 289 -44.31 26.39 -17.47
C SER A 289 -45.27 25.57 -16.61
N ASP A 290 -45.19 24.25 -16.63
CA ASP A 290 -46.06 23.42 -15.81
C ASP A 290 -45.52 23.30 -14.39
N SER A 291 -46.30 23.79 -13.43
CA SER A 291 -46.04 23.55 -12.00
C SER A 291 -46.49 22.16 -11.52
N SER A 292 -47.19 21.41 -12.37
CA SER A 292 -47.74 20.10 -12.01
C SER A 292 -46.65 19.03 -11.92
N VAL A 293 -46.73 18.23 -10.85
CA VAL A 293 -45.82 17.12 -10.56
C VAL A 293 -46.45 15.82 -11.00
N SER A 294 -45.75 15.03 -11.83
CA SER A 294 -46.18 13.68 -12.22
C SER A 294 -45.26 12.64 -11.62
N ASN A 295 -45.83 11.51 -11.16
CA ASN A 295 -45.07 10.41 -10.54
C ASN A 295 -45.28 9.11 -11.33
N PHE A 296 -44.24 8.30 -11.49
CA PHE A 296 -44.34 7.01 -12.16
C PHE A 296 -43.79 5.92 -11.25
N ASN A 297 -44.69 5.07 -10.75
CA ASN A 297 -44.39 3.95 -9.85
C ASN A 297 -44.56 2.65 -10.63
N ILE A 298 -43.45 2.04 -11.03
CA ILE A 298 -43.44 0.84 -11.86
C ILE A 298 -42.80 -0.29 -11.08
N THR A 299 -43.47 -1.42 -11.00
CA THR A 299 -42.95 -2.60 -10.32
C THR A 299 -43.04 -3.82 -11.25
N ALA A 300 -41.91 -4.48 -11.47
CA ALA A 300 -41.82 -5.78 -12.15
C ALA A 300 -41.31 -6.82 -11.14
N SER A 301 -41.77 -8.07 -11.21
CA SER A 301 -41.17 -9.15 -10.38
C SER A 301 -39.91 -9.77 -11.00
N GLY A 302 -39.69 -9.56 -12.29
CA GLY A 302 -38.49 -9.95 -13.03
C GLY A 302 -37.73 -8.73 -13.54
N GLU A 303 -37.83 -8.45 -14.84
CA GLU A 303 -37.08 -7.39 -15.51
C GLU A 303 -37.96 -6.17 -15.85
N MET A 304 -37.40 -4.97 -15.68
CA MET A 304 -37.89 -3.74 -16.29
C MET A 304 -36.86 -3.23 -17.30
N ARG A 305 -37.28 -2.96 -18.55
CA ARG A 305 -36.36 -2.58 -19.63
C ARG A 305 -36.87 -1.39 -20.44
N PHE A 306 -36.03 -0.37 -20.61
CA PHE A 306 -36.27 0.81 -21.44
C PHE A 306 -35.42 0.74 -22.71
N LYS A 307 -36.07 0.70 -23.88
CA LYS A 307 -35.40 0.61 -25.20
C LYS A 307 -34.92 1.95 -25.75
N GLN A 308 -35.53 3.05 -25.30
CA GLN A 308 -35.18 4.41 -25.71
C GLN A 308 -34.50 5.16 -24.57
N ASP A 309 -33.99 6.36 -24.87
CA ASP A 309 -33.47 7.26 -23.85
C ASP A 309 -34.57 7.55 -22.83
N TYR A 310 -34.23 7.37 -21.56
CA TYR A 310 -35.12 7.74 -20.48
C TYR A 310 -34.71 9.13 -19.97
N TYR A 311 -35.64 10.07 -20.00
CA TYR A 311 -35.38 11.44 -19.58
C TYR A 311 -36.47 11.97 -18.66
N GLN A 312 -36.15 12.12 -17.39
CA GLN A 312 -37.06 12.60 -16.36
C GLN A 312 -36.94 14.11 -16.15
N LYS A 313 -38.03 14.83 -16.46
CA LYS A 313 -38.26 16.26 -16.20
C LYS A 313 -39.72 16.46 -15.80
N ASN A 314 -40.11 15.81 -14.71
CA ASN A 314 -41.48 15.80 -14.20
C ASN A 314 -41.61 16.39 -12.79
N LYS A 315 -40.50 16.90 -12.22
CA LYS A 315 -40.42 17.48 -10.87
C LYS A 315 -40.90 16.54 -9.75
N GLY A 316 -41.12 15.27 -10.09
CA GLY A 316 -41.76 14.27 -9.24
C GLY A 316 -40.80 13.17 -8.84
N LEU A 317 -41.34 12.26 -8.04
CA LEU A 317 -40.67 11.04 -7.61
C LEU A 317 -41.14 9.90 -8.52
N ASN A 318 -40.20 9.29 -9.24
CA ASN A 318 -40.43 8.05 -9.94
C ASN A 318 -39.81 6.91 -9.14
N GLN A 319 -40.54 5.82 -8.94
CA GLN A 319 -40.09 4.66 -8.17
C GLN A 319 -40.15 3.41 -9.03
N TYR A 320 -38.98 2.81 -9.30
CA TYR A 320 -38.84 1.60 -10.10
C TYR A 320 -38.35 0.46 -9.24
N ASN A 321 -39.13 -0.62 -9.20
CA ASN A 321 -38.81 -1.82 -8.42
C ASN A 321 -38.83 -3.06 -9.34
N ALA A 322 -37.70 -3.75 -9.48
CA ALA A 322 -37.60 -4.97 -10.28
C ALA A 322 -36.41 -5.82 -9.85
N ASP A 323 -36.38 -7.12 -10.14
CA ASP A 323 -35.15 -7.91 -9.93
C ASP A 323 -34.00 -7.35 -10.80
N LYS A 324 -34.28 -6.96 -12.04
CA LYS A 324 -33.32 -6.31 -12.95
C LYS A 324 -33.94 -5.07 -13.60
N VAL A 325 -33.20 -3.96 -13.64
CA VAL A 325 -33.59 -2.74 -14.38
C VAL A 325 -32.56 -2.47 -15.47
N VAL A 326 -33.00 -2.25 -16.71
CA VAL A 326 -32.10 -2.00 -17.85
C VAL A 326 -32.53 -0.78 -18.64
N PHE A 327 -31.61 0.18 -18.77
CA PHE A 327 -31.69 1.28 -19.74
C PHE A 327 -30.77 0.93 -20.92
N GLU A 328 -31.35 0.67 -22.10
CA GLU A 328 -30.56 0.31 -23.28
C GLU A 328 -29.83 1.49 -23.92
N LYS A 329 -30.11 2.70 -23.46
CA LYS A 329 -29.48 3.95 -23.90
C LYS A 329 -29.24 4.86 -22.67
N ASP A 330 -29.28 6.17 -22.87
CA ASP A 330 -28.98 7.16 -21.83
C ASP A 330 -30.09 7.23 -20.77
N LEU A 331 -29.68 7.44 -19.52
CA LEU A 331 -30.53 7.78 -18.38
C LEU A 331 -30.26 9.23 -17.99
N LYS A 332 -31.26 10.10 -18.15
CA LYS A 332 -31.18 11.52 -17.82
C LYS A 332 -32.21 11.92 -16.77
N ILE A 333 -31.81 12.70 -15.77
CA ILE A 333 -32.68 13.23 -14.72
C ILE A 333 -32.45 14.73 -14.61
N GLY A 334 -33.52 15.51 -14.62
CA GLY A 334 -33.47 16.96 -14.55
C GLY A 334 -34.73 17.55 -13.96
N ASP A 335 -34.81 18.87 -14.01
CA ASP A 335 -35.87 19.70 -13.43
C ASP A 335 -36.26 19.30 -12.00
N LYS A 336 -35.27 19.20 -11.09
CA LYS A 336 -35.47 18.85 -9.67
C LYS A 336 -36.20 17.50 -9.45
N SER A 337 -36.16 16.61 -10.44
CA SER A 337 -36.84 15.32 -10.34
C SER A 337 -36.03 14.33 -9.49
N VAL A 338 -36.74 13.39 -8.86
CA VAL A 338 -36.13 12.30 -8.09
C VAL A 338 -36.46 10.97 -8.74
N LEU A 339 -35.43 10.16 -8.98
CA LEU A 339 -35.60 8.78 -9.43
C LEU A 339 -35.09 7.83 -8.36
N GLU A 340 -35.94 6.92 -7.92
CA GLU A 340 -35.59 5.87 -6.98
C GLU A 340 -35.67 4.51 -7.68
N ILE A 341 -34.58 3.75 -7.66
CA ILE A 341 -34.49 2.42 -8.29
C ILE A 341 -34.16 1.39 -7.21
N ARG A 342 -34.99 0.34 -7.10
CA ARG A 342 -34.80 -0.81 -6.22
C ARG A 342 -34.68 -2.06 -7.07
N CYS A 343 -33.51 -2.69 -7.08
CA CYS A 343 -33.29 -3.91 -7.85
C CYS A 343 -32.16 -4.78 -7.31
N LYS A 344 -31.87 -5.93 -7.93
CA LYS A 344 -30.61 -6.65 -7.68
C LYS A 344 -29.53 -6.19 -8.63
N THR A 345 -29.89 -5.90 -9.88
CA THR A 345 -28.95 -5.44 -10.90
C THR A 345 -29.53 -4.29 -11.73
N LEU A 346 -28.79 -3.19 -11.81
CA LEU A 346 -29.05 -2.06 -12.68
C LEU A 346 -28.05 -2.05 -13.84
N PHE A 347 -28.55 -1.99 -15.07
CA PHE A 347 -27.74 -1.76 -16.27
C PHE A 347 -28.11 -0.42 -16.93
N ILE A 348 -27.11 0.40 -17.22
CA ILE A 348 -27.23 1.60 -18.06
C ILE A 348 -26.21 1.46 -19.19
N LYS A 349 -26.70 1.19 -20.40
CA LYS A 349 -25.81 0.98 -21.57
C LYS A 349 -25.30 2.30 -22.17
N GLY A 350 -26.00 3.40 -21.93
CA GLY A 350 -25.58 4.74 -22.33
C GLY A 350 -24.94 5.53 -21.19
N ASP A 351 -24.98 6.86 -21.32
CA ASP A 351 -24.54 7.79 -20.28
C ASP A 351 -25.60 7.92 -19.17
N LEU A 352 -25.13 8.22 -17.94
CA LEU A 352 -25.97 8.64 -16.82
C LEU A 352 -25.77 10.14 -16.59
N GLU A 353 -26.82 10.95 -16.67
CA GLU A 353 -26.72 12.40 -16.56
C GLU A 353 -27.76 13.01 -15.62
N LEU A 354 -27.30 13.79 -14.64
CA LEU A 354 -28.15 14.65 -13.81
C LEU A 354 -27.93 16.11 -14.24
N GLU A 355 -28.90 16.73 -14.92
CA GLU A 355 -28.71 17.99 -15.68
C GLU A 355 -29.08 19.26 -14.90
N SER A 356 -29.74 19.16 -13.74
CA SER A 356 -30.25 20.36 -13.05
C SER A 356 -30.17 20.27 -11.54
N ALA A 357 -29.98 21.42 -10.88
CA ALA A 357 -29.90 21.50 -9.43
C ALA A 357 -31.08 20.85 -8.71
N ASN A 358 -30.77 20.16 -7.62
CA ASN A 358 -31.68 19.37 -6.78
C ASN A 358 -32.28 18.14 -7.47
N SER A 359 -31.77 17.73 -8.64
CA SER A 359 -32.11 16.41 -9.18
C SER A 359 -31.39 15.33 -8.40
N GLN A 360 -32.06 14.22 -8.13
CA GLN A 360 -31.54 13.14 -7.31
C GLN A 360 -31.78 11.78 -7.94
N LEU A 361 -30.79 10.89 -7.81
CA LEU A 361 -30.89 9.49 -8.16
C LEU A 361 -30.55 8.66 -6.92
N ILE A 362 -31.50 7.85 -6.47
CA ILE A 362 -31.36 6.96 -5.32
C ILE A 362 -31.43 5.53 -5.83
N ILE A 363 -30.38 4.74 -5.59
CA ILE A 363 -30.28 3.36 -6.10
C ILE A 363 -30.04 2.39 -4.95
N HIS A 364 -30.97 1.47 -4.78
CA HIS A 364 -30.83 0.30 -3.92
C HIS A 364 -30.63 -0.93 -4.83
N ALA A 365 -29.38 -1.31 -5.05
CA ALA A 365 -29.02 -2.44 -5.91
C ALA A 365 -27.83 -3.22 -5.36
N ASP A 366 -27.75 -4.52 -5.64
CA ASP A 366 -26.55 -5.31 -5.31
C ASP A 366 -25.44 -5.02 -6.33
N ASN A 367 -25.82 -4.78 -7.59
CA ASN A 367 -24.89 -4.53 -8.69
C ASN A 367 -25.35 -3.37 -9.59
N ILE A 368 -24.43 -2.48 -9.96
CA ILE A 368 -24.64 -1.39 -10.94
C ILE A 368 -23.60 -1.51 -12.05
N VAL A 369 -24.06 -1.51 -13.29
CA VAL A 369 -23.21 -1.49 -14.49
C VAL A 369 -23.59 -0.31 -15.37
N ILE A 370 -22.64 0.60 -15.61
CA ILE A 370 -22.79 1.78 -16.47
C ILE A 370 -21.72 1.71 -17.56
N ALA A 371 -22.13 1.53 -18.82
CA ALA A 371 -21.19 1.47 -19.94
C ALA A 371 -20.76 2.86 -20.46
N GLY A 372 -21.53 3.90 -20.11
CA GLY A 372 -21.23 5.29 -20.46
C GLY A 372 -20.53 6.09 -19.36
N THR A 373 -20.55 7.41 -19.54
CA THR A 373 -20.03 8.39 -18.59
C THR A 373 -21.10 8.76 -17.55
N VAL A 374 -20.71 8.96 -16.30
CA VAL A 374 -21.58 9.59 -15.29
C VAL A 374 -21.32 11.09 -15.28
N LYS A 375 -22.35 11.91 -15.49
CA LYS A 375 -22.29 13.38 -15.58
C LYS A 375 -23.22 14.03 -14.56
N MET A 376 -22.70 14.94 -13.76
CA MET A 376 -23.44 15.59 -12.68
C MET A 376 -23.33 17.12 -12.79
N ALA A 377 -24.48 17.78 -12.97
CA ALA A 377 -24.62 19.23 -12.93
C ALA A 377 -24.71 19.76 -11.49
N SER A 378 -24.67 21.08 -11.30
CA SER A 378 -24.55 21.70 -9.98
C SER A 378 -25.71 21.32 -9.07
N GLY A 379 -25.42 21.00 -7.81
CA GLY A 379 -26.43 20.72 -6.78
C GLY A 379 -27.16 19.39 -7.00
N THR A 380 -26.54 18.42 -7.68
CA THR A 380 -27.14 17.10 -7.93
C THR A 380 -26.54 16.03 -7.02
N THR A 381 -27.32 14.98 -6.76
CA THR A 381 -26.89 13.89 -5.88
C THR A 381 -27.18 12.53 -6.50
N ILE A 382 -26.19 11.64 -6.48
CA ILE A 382 -26.37 10.21 -6.68
C ILE A 382 -26.09 9.54 -5.33
N GLU A 383 -27.07 8.82 -4.81
CA GLU A 383 -26.96 8.05 -3.58
C GLU A 383 -27.19 6.57 -3.86
N THR A 384 -26.26 5.73 -3.40
CA THR A 384 -26.43 4.29 -3.50
C THR A 384 -25.80 3.55 -2.33
N ASN A 385 -26.33 2.35 -2.05
CA ASN A 385 -25.78 1.42 -1.07
C ASN A 385 -25.49 0.08 -1.76
N CYS A 386 -24.70 0.15 -2.82
CA CYS A 386 -24.46 -0.96 -3.73
C CYS A 386 -23.17 -1.68 -3.38
N GLU A 387 -23.18 -3.00 -3.48
CA GLU A 387 -22.00 -3.83 -3.22
C GLU A 387 -21.00 -3.70 -4.38
N ASN A 388 -21.47 -3.77 -5.62
CA ASN A 388 -20.58 -3.78 -6.79
C ASN A 388 -20.96 -2.76 -7.85
N ILE A 389 -20.03 -1.88 -8.21
CA ILE A 389 -20.23 -0.84 -9.23
C ILE A 389 -19.14 -0.94 -10.31
N TRP A 390 -19.57 -1.04 -11.57
CA TRP A 390 -18.72 -0.92 -12.75
C TRP A 390 -19.15 0.26 -13.60
N ILE A 391 -18.25 1.22 -13.78
CA ILE A 391 -18.41 2.36 -14.69
C ILE A 391 -17.30 2.28 -15.75
N ASP A 392 -17.66 1.90 -16.98
CA ASP A 392 -16.67 1.61 -18.03
C ASP A 392 -15.91 2.87 -18.50
N LYS A 393 -16.48 4.06 -18.25
CA LYS A 393 -15.86 5.35 -18.59
C LYS A 393 -15.66 6.22 -17.34
N ASN A 394 -15.81 7.53 -17.50
CA ASN A 394 -15.42 8.51 -16.50
C ASN A 394 -16.60 8.95 -15.64
N ILE A 395 -16.27 9.51 -14.47
CA ILE A 395 -17.19 10.27 -13.64
C ILE A 395 -16.83 11.75 -13.78
N GLN A 396 -17.82 12.57 -14.11
CA GLN A 396 -17.69 14.01 -14.38
C GLN A 396 -18.66 14.80 -13.51
N ILE A 397 -18.16 15.30 -12.38
CA ILE A 397 -18.89 16.15 -11.45
C ILE A 397 -18.49 17.60 -11.71
N LEU A 398 -18.85 18.14 -12.87
CA LEU A 398 -18.26 19.39 -13.38
C LEU A 398 -18.76 20.66 -12.69
N ALA A 399 -19.79 20.56 -11.86
CA ALA A 399 -20.53 21.71 -11.38
C ALA A 399 -20.80 21.62 -9.88
N SER A 400 -20.88 22.78 -9.23
CA SER A 400 -20.66 22.89 -7.78
C SER A 400 -21.72 22.25 -6.89
N ASN A 401 -21.32 21.89 -5.67
CA ASN A 401 -22.19 21.35 -4.62
C ASN A 401 -22.88 20.03 -5.00
N SER A 402 -22.23 19.19 -5.79
CA SER A 402 -22.77 17.90 -6.22
C SER A 402 -22.07 16.76 -5.47
N LEU A 403 -22.77 15.65 -5.25
CA LEU A 403 -22.24 14.54 -4.46
C LEU A 403 -22.55 13.19 -5.10
N PHE A 404 -21.49 12.44 -5.39
CA PHE A 404 -21.57 11.00 -5.68
C PHE A 404 -21.29 10.25 -4.38
N ASN A 405 -22.31 9.61 -3.81
CA ASN A 405 -22.23 8.94 -2.51
C ASN A 405 -22.58 7.46 -2.66
N CYS A 406 -21.63 6.60 -2.31
CA CYS A 406 -21.83 5.16 -2.27
C CYS A 406 -21.40 4.60 -0.91
N ASN A 407 -22.27 3.80 -0.30
CA ASN A 407 -21.99 3.09 0.95
C ASN A 407 -21.99 1.57 0.71
N ASN A 408 -21.25 0.84 1.55
CA ASN A 408 -21.20 -0.63 1.55
C ASN A 408 -20.59 -1.27 0.28
N LEU A 409 -19.55 -0.65 -0.31
CA LEU A 409 -18.88 -1.18 -1.50
C LEU A 409 -18.02 -2.41 -1.20
N GLU A 410 -18.26 -3.51 -1.88
CA GLU A 410 -17.30 -4.61 -2.02
C GLU A 410 -16.37 -4.37 -3.21
N TYR A 411 -16.90 -3.84 -4.31
CA TYR A 411 -16.15 -3.58 -5.53
C TYR A 411 -16.57 -2.27 -6.20
N PHE A 412 -15.59 -1.45 -6.58
CA PHE A 412 -15.81 -0.26 -7.38
C PHE A 412 -14.74 -0.14 -8.47
N GLN A 413 -15.18 0.03 -9.71
CA GLN A 413 -14.31 0.36 -10.82
C GLN A 413 -14.85 1.55 -11.61
N SER A 414 -13.97 2.50 -11.90
CA SER A 414 -14.24 3.55 -12.88
C SER A 414 -13.00 3.87 -13.71
N GLY A 415 -13.21 4.55 -14.85
CA GLY A 415 -12.17 5.34 -15.49
C GLY A 415 -11.80 6.57 -14.64
N ASP A 416 -11.53 7.69 -15.30
CA ASP A 416 -11.11 8.91 -14.60
C ASP A 416 -12.25 9.56 -13.81
N ILE A 417 -11.92 10.15 -12.67
CA ILE A 417 -12.84 10.96 -11.86
C ILE A 417 -12.44 12.43 -11.96
N ASN A 418 -13.39 13.26 -12.41
CA ASN A 418 -13.23 14.71 -12.50
C ASN A 418 -14.20 15.41 -11.54
N VAL A 419 -13.70 16.16 -10.57
CA VAL A 419 -14.52 16.79 -9.53
C VAL A 419 -14.39 18.32 -9.54
N GLY A 420 -15.52 19.00 -9.71
CA GLY A 420 -15.65 20.45 -9.69
C GLY A 420 -15.78 21.05 -8.28
N SER A 421 -15.91 22.37 -8.22
CA SER A 421 -15.76 23.15 -6.98
C SER A 421 -16.81 22.78 -5.94
N GLY A 422 -16.39 22.59 -4.69
CA GLY A 422 -17.32 22.29 -3.59
C GLY A 422 -18.13 21.00 -3.79
N SER A 423 -17.72 20.13 -4.72
CA SER A 423 -18.36 18.85 -4.98
C SER A 423 -17.56 17.72 -4.36
N GLY A 424 -18.19 16.56 -4.21
CA GLY A 424 -17.55 15.44 -3.54
C GLY A 424 -17.83 14.08 -4.16
N VAL A 425 -16.87 13.19 -3.92
CA VAL A 425 -16.99 11.75 -4.11
C VAL A 425 -16.77 11.12 -2.74
N HIS A 426 -17.78 10.38 -2.27
CA HIS A 426 -17.70 9.59 -1.05
C HIS A 426 -17.96 8.13 -1.39
N LEU A 427 -16.94 7.29 -1.20
CA LEU A 427 -16.99 5.84 -1.40
C LEU A 427 -16.63 5.15 -0.08
N ALA A 428 -17.62 4.56 0.57
CA ALA A 428 -17.43 3.78 1.79
C ALA A 428 -17.53 2.28 1.49
N GLY A 429 -16.44 1.56 1.77
CA GLY A 429 -16.32 0.13 1.57
C GLY A 429 -17.02 -0.72 2.62
N ALA A 430 -17.27 -1.98 2.28
CA ALA A 430 -17.39 -3.10 3.21
C ALA A 430 -15.99 -3.60 3.62
N ALA A 431 -15.92 -4.59 4.53
CA ALA A 431 -14.67 -5.00 5.18
C ALA A 431 -13.56 -5.53 4.24
N ASN A 432 -13.89 -5.94 3.01
CA ASN A 432 -12.95 -6.47 2.02
C ASN A 432 -13.01 -5.69 0.69
N SER A 433 -13.38 -4.41 0.76
CA SER A 433 -13.61 -3.54 -0.39
C SER A 433 -12.40 -3.39 -1.30
N GLN A 434 -12.66 -3.33 -2.61
CA GLN A 434 -11.69 -3.01 -3.65
C GLN A 434 -12.18 -1.83 -4.48
N ILE A 435 -11.35 -0.79 -4.60
CA ILE A 435 -11.66 0.42 -5.33
C ILE A 435 -10.53 0.65 -6.33
N MET A 436 -10.85 0.62 -7.62
CA MET A 436 -9.93 0.90 -8.72
C MET A 436 -10.44 2.07 -9.54
N ILE A 437 -9.63 3.10 -9.61
CA ILE A 437 -9.95 4.35 -10.29
C ILE A 437 -8.84 4.67 -11.27
N GLY A 438 -9.19 5.28 -12.41
CA GLY A 438 -8.22 5.92 -13.28
C GLY A 438 -7.54 7.12 -12.60
N ASN A 439 -7.32 8.18 -13.36
CA ASN A 439 -6.79 9.41 -12.78
C ASN A 439 -7.88 10.15 -12.01
N ILE A 440 -7.47 10.89 -10.97
CA ILE A 440 -8.35 11.81 -10.25
C ILE A 440 -7.90 13.23 -10.52
N THR A 441 -8.80 14.05 -11.05
CA THR A 441 -8.55 15.47 -11.27
C THR A 441 -9.63 16.28 -10.56
N THR A 442 -9.24 17.13 -9.62
CA THR A 442 -10.17 18.16 -9.14
C THR A 442 -9.95 19.41 -10.00
N GLN A 443 -11.03 20.09 -10.41
CA GLN A 443 -10.97 21.19 -11.39
C GLN A 443 -11.01 22.58 -10.74
N SER A 444 -11.30 22.65 -9.45
CA SER A 444 -11.49 23.91 -8.73
C SER A 444 -11.53 23.69 -7.22
N SER A 445 -11.66 24.79 -6.47
CA SER A 445 -11.43 24.76 -5.03
C SER A 445 -12.50 24.04 -4.22
N GLY A 446 -12.08 23.41 -3.12
CA GLY A 446 -12.98 22.85 -2.12
C GLY A 446 -13.58 21.49 -2.48
N ALA A 447 -12.98 20.77 -3.42
CA ALA A 447 -13.39 19.40 -3.73
C ALA A 447 -13.11 18.47 -2.53
N LYS A 448 -14.00 17.51 -2.30
CA LYS A 448 -13.88 16.52 -1.21
C LYS A 448 -13.86 15.10 -1.75
N LEU A 449 -12.79 14.38 -1.47
CA LEU A 449 -12.59 13.00 -1.87
C LEU A 449 -12.48 12.16 -0.60
N GLU A 450 -13.46 11.30 -0.36
CA GLU A 450 -13.55 10.51 0.87
C GLU A 450 -13.67 9.03 0.51
N PHE A 451 -12.65 8.26 0.88
CA PHE A 451 -12.58 6.81 0.70
C PHE A 451 -12.47 6.15 2.07
N GLU A 452 -13.56 5.55 2.54
CA GLU A 452 -13.66 5.04 3.90
C GLU A 452 -13.80 3.52 3.95
N ASN A 453 -13.35 2.93 5.06
CA ASN A 453 -13.39 1.49 5.29
C ASN A 453 -12.80 0.68 4.13
N ILE A 454 -11.68 1.16 3.59
CA ILE A 454 -11.05 0.56 2.42
C ILE A 454 -10.16 -0.62 2.82
N ASN A 455 -10.21 -1.69 2.05
CA ASN A 455 -9.20 -2.74 2.13
C ASN A 455 -8.15 -2.60 1.00
N TYR A 456 -8.57 -2.24 -0.22
CA TYR A 456 -7.66 -1.95 -1.33
C TYR A 456 -8.16 -0.75 -2.13
N LEU A 457 -7.31 0.26 -2.28
CA LEU A 457 -7.53 1.41 -3.15
C LEU A 457 -6.35 1.54 -4.12
N GLU A 458 -6.65 1.55 -5.41
CA GLU A 458 -5.70 1.87 -6.47
C GLU A 458 -6.22 3.02 -7.32
N THR A 459 -5.36 4.01 -7.55
CA THR A 459 -5.66 5.14 -8.43
C THR A 459 -4.49 5.41 -9.36
N GLY A 460 -4.77 5.97 -10.53
CA GLY A 460 -3.78 6.65 -11.36
C GLY A 460 -3.25 7.94 -10.71
N ASP A 461 -2.83 8.87 -11.54
CA ASP A 461 -2.31 10.17 -11.10
C ASP A 461 -3.43 11.00 -10.45
N MET A 462 -3.05 11.79 -9.42
CA MET A 462 -3.94 12.72 -8.75
C MET A 462 -3.50 14.16 -8.98
N ASN A 463 -4.26 14.90 -9.77
CA ASN A 463 -4.13 16.34 -9.95
C ASN A 463 -5.14 17.05 -9.04
N LEU A 464 -4.69 17.44 -7.84
CA LEU A 464 -5.57 17.97 -6.80
C LEU A 464 -5.44 19.49 -6.71
N GLU A 465 -6.47 20.21 -7.14
CA GLU A 465 -6.56 21.68 -7.12
C GLU A 465 -6.66 22.28 -5.70
N ASN A 466 -6.56 23.60 -5.59
CA ASN A 466 -6.54 24.34 -4.32
C ASN A 466 -7.68 23.94 -3.36
N ALA A 467 -7.42 23.91 -2.05
CA ALA A 467 -8.39 23.59 -1.00
C ALA A 467 -9.08 22.22 -1.18
N THR A 468 -8.46 21.28 -1.90
CA THR A 468 -8.96 19.90 -1.98
C THR A 468 -8.67 19.17 -0.67
N GLU A 469 -9.67 18.45 -0.17
CA GLU A 469 -9.54 17.53 0.96
C GLU A 469 -9.60 16.09 0.43
N LEU A 470 -8.54 15.31 0.65
CA LEU A 470 -8.48 13.88 0.38
C LEU A 470 -8.39 13.13 1.70
N THR A 471 -9.39 12.30 2.00
CA THR A 471 -9.41 11.42 3.16
C THR A 471 -9.47 9.97 2.70
N VAL A 472 -8.56 9.16 3.20
CA VAL A 472 -8.50 7.71 2.98
C VAL A 472 -8.36 7.01 4.32
N THR A 473 -9.31 6.15 4.67
CA THR A 473 -9.31 5.42 5.93
C THR A 473 -9.47 3.93 5.69
N GLY A 474 -8.47 3.14 6.10
CA GLY A 474 -8.53 1.69 5.99
C GLY A 474 -9.58 1.05 6.91
N ALA A 475 -9.99 -0.18 6.60
CA ALA A 475 -10.96 -0.94 7.39
C ALA A 475 -10.44 -1.28 8.79
N GLN A 476 -11.30 -1.15 9.82
CA GLN A 476 -10.92 -1.44 11.21
C GLN A 476 -10.64 -2.93 11.43
N GLY A 477 -9.64 -3.24 12.26
CA GLY A 477 -9.29 -4.63 12.62
C GLY A 477 -8.62 -5.44 11.51
N LYS A 478 -8.27 -4.79 10.40
CA LYS A 478 -7.56 -5.40 9.26
C LYS A 478 -6.12 -4.90 9.23
N ASN A 479 -5.17 -5.83 9.10
CA ASN A 479 -3.73 -5.53 9.11
C ASN A 479 -3.14 -5.36 7.70
N ASN A 480 -3.99 -5.34 6.67
CA ASN A 480 -3.59 -5.47 5.27
C ASN A 480 -4.26 -4.45 4.35
N ASN A 481 -4.76 -3.33 4.90
CA ASN A 481 -5.34 -2.26 4.09
C ASN A 481 -4.26 -1.62 3.20
N VAL A 482 -4.51 -1.51 1.90
CA VAL A 482 -3.56 -0.99 0.91
C VAL A 482 -4.12 0.23 0.21
N MET A 483 -3.27 1.24 0.06
CA MET A 483 -3.45 2.33 -0.90
C MET A 483 -2.24 2.39 -1.84
N ILE A 484 -2.51 2.34 -3.13
CA ILE A 484 -1.55 2.61 -4.21
C ILE A 484 -2.09 3.80 -5.01
N CYS A 485 -1.25 4.81 -5.17
CA CYS A 485 -1.58 6.01 -5.92
C CYS A 485 -0.46 6.29 -6.92
N GLY A 486 -0.83 6.84 -8.08
CA GLY A 486 0.12 7.43 -9.03
C GLY A 486 0.81 8.67 -8.46
N TYR A 487 1.13 9.62 -9.34
CA TYR A 487 1.77 10.86 -8.94
C TYR A 487 0.73 11.85 -8.39
N VAL A 488 0.92 12.28 -7.15
CA VAL A 488 0.12 13.36 -6.54
C VAL A 488 0.84 14.69 -6.78
N LYS A 489 0.25 15.53 -7.64
CA LYS A 489 0.82 16.83 -8.01
C LYS A 489 -0.10 17.97 -7.58
N PRO A 490 0.45 19.03 -6.96
CA PRO A 490 -0.30 20.25 -6.77
C PRO A 490 -0.37 21.03 -8.10
N PRO A 491 -1.45 21.78 -8.37
CA PRO A 491 -1.49 22.81 -9.40
C PRO A 491 -0.30 23.77 -9.35
N SER A 492 -0.08 24.53 -10.43
CA SER A 492 1.08 25.42 -10.63
C SER A 492 0.82 26.91 -10.31
N ILE A 493 -0.04 27.23 -9.35
CA ILE A 493 -0.22 28.58 -8.77
C ILE A 493 0.54 28.77 -7.43
N SER A 494 0.59 29.98 -6.87
CA SER A 494 1.50 30.30 -5.74
C SER A 494 0.89 30.17 -4.34
N THR A 495 -0.38 29.77 -4.20
CA THR A 495 -1.10 29.72 -2.91
C THR A 495 -2.10 28.57 -2.87
N HIS A 496 -1.63 27.33 -2.72
CA HIS A 496 -2.50 26.15 -2.68
C HIS A 496 -2.48 25.44 -1.34
N SER A 497 -3.64 25.31 -0.71
CA SER A 497 -3.78 24.45 0.45
C SER A 497 -4.31 23.08 0.01
N LEU A 498 -3.55 22.01 0.20
CA LEU A 498 -4.09 20.64 0.14
C LEU A 498 -4.19 20.07 1.55
N LYS A 499 -5.21 19.23 1.79
CA LYS A 499 -5.31 18.47 3.03
C LYS A 499 -5.43 17.00 2.69
N LEU A 500 -4.37 16.26 2.94
CA LEU A 500 -4.30 14.82 2.69
C LEU A 500 -4.32 14.10 4.04
N ASN A 501 -5.24 13.16 4.23
CA ASN A 501 -5.36 12.38 5.46
C ASN A 501 -5.55 10.90 5.13
N MET A 502 -4.49 10.11 5.32
CA MET A 502 -4.45 8.69 5.04
C MET A 502 -4.15 7.93 6.33
N THR A 503 -5.08 7.12 6.80
CA THR A 503 -4.96 6.47 8.12
C THR A 503 -5.42 5.02 8.11
N ASN A 504 -4.94 4.27 9.11
CA ASN A 504 -5.27 2.86 9.29
C ASN A 504 -4.89 1.99 8.08
N LEU A 505 -3.73 2.28 7.47
CA LEU A 505 -3.23 1.56 6.30
C LEU A 505 -2.07 0.63 6.67
N ALA A 506 -2.03 -0.56 6.11
CA ALA A 506 -0.84 -1.40 6.16
C ALA A 506 0.23 -0.89 5.18
N TYR A 507 -0.21 -0.51 3.98
CA TYR A 507 0.65 0.01 2.91
C TYR A 507 0.07 1.29 2.33
N CYS A 508 0.91 2.32 2.18
CA CYS A 508 0.61 3.57 1.51
C CYS A 508 1.73 3.89 0.52
N ILE A 509 1.45 3.73 -0.77
CA ILE A 509 2.46 3.79 -1.83
C ILE A 509 2.07 4.85 -2.84
N PHE A 510 3.03 5.70 -3.19
CA PHE A 510 2.91 6.74 -4.21
C PHE A 510 3.95 6.53 -5.29
N ASP A 511 3.59 6.68 -6.55
CA ASP A 511 4.59 6.82 -7.61
C ASP A 511 5.38 8.12 -7.43
N GLY A 512 4.72 9.19 -6.94
CA GLY A 512 5.40 10.31 -6.33
C GLY A 512 4.44 11.27 -5.64
N LEU A 513 5.00 12.13 -4.79
CA LEU A 513 4.26 13.13 -4.02
C LEU A 513 4.97 14.47 -4.09
N GLU A 514 4.26 15.48 -4.56
CA GLU A 514 4.68 16.87 -4.53
C GLU A 514 3.69 17.68 -3.67
N LEU A 515 4.22 18.47 -2.75
CA LEU A 515 3.43 19.33 -1.87
C LEU A 515 4.04 20.74 -1.87
N ASP A 516 3.18 21.76 -1.94
CA ASP A 516 3.58 23.17 -1.93
C ASP A 516 3.04 23.91 -0.68
N GLN A 517 3.23 25.23 -0.63
CA GLN A 517 2.88 26.11 0.48
C GLN A 517 1.47 25.91 1.03
N ASN A 518 1.34 25.68 2.34
CA ASN A 518 0.06 25.45 3.05
C ASN A 518 -0.59 24.09 2.79
N CYS A 519 0.10 23.16 2.13
CA CYS A 519 -0.34 21.77 2.07
C CYS A 519 -0.07 21.06 3.40
N THR A 520 -1.01 20.22 3.82
CA THR A 520 -0.89 19.35 5.00
C THR A 520 -1.11 17.91 4.58
N ALA A 521 -0.27 17.00 5.07
CA ALA A 521 -0.43 15.57 4.86
C ALA A 521 -0.22 14.82 6.18
N LEU A 522 -1.21 14.03 6.57
CA LEU A 522 -1.12 13.05 7.64
C LEU A 522 -1.18 11.65 7.03
N ILE A 523 -0.11 10.87 7.20
CA ILE A 523 -0.01 9.49 6.73
C ILE A 523 0.27 8.61 7.95
N SER A 524 -0.67 7.73 8.28
CA SER A 524 -0.54 6.73 9.33
C SER A 524 -0.62 5.34 8.72
N SER A 525 0.54 4.72 8.54
CA SER A 525 0.65 3.43 7.89
C SER A 525 1.88 2.64 8.36
N ASN A 526 1.79 1.30 8.41
CA ASN A 526 2.95 0.45 8.73
C ASN A 526 4.07 0.58 7.69
N PHE A 527 3.74 0.81 6.42
CA PHE A 527 4.71 0.95 5.34
C PHE A 527 4.33 2.12 4.43
N VAL A 528 5.25 3.09 4.30
CA VAL A 528 5.08 4.22 3.38
C VAL A 528 6.20 4.22 2.35
N ARG A 529 5.85 4.33 1.06
CA ARG A 529 6.83 4.38 -0.03
C ARG A 529 6.49 5.45 -1.06
N PHE A 530 7.50 6.20 -1.46
CA PHE A 530 7.50 7.07 -2.63
C PHE A 530 8.43 6.43 -3.67
N LYS A 531 7.91 6.00 -4.83
CA LYS A 531 8.68 5.18 -5.79
C LYS A 531 9.66 6.00 -6.64
N ASN A 532 9.27 7.19 -7.07
CA ASN A 532 10.07 8.00 -8.01
C ASN A 532 10.46 9.37 -7.45
N THR A 533 9.53 10.09 -6.84
CA THR A 533 9.76 11.49 -6.45
C THR A 533 9.02 11.85 -5.19
N TYR A 534 9.72 12.50 -4.28
CA TYR A 534 9.17 13.21 -3.14
C TYR A 534 9.66 14.64 -3.16
N LYS A 535 8.72 15.60 -3.18
CA LYS A 535 9.02 17.03 -3.13
C LYS A 535 8.11 17.69 -2.11
N GLN A 536 8.69 18.46 -1.22
CA GLN A 536 7.96 19.28 -0.27
C GLN A 536 8.53 20.67 -0.29
N PHE A 537 7.71 21.64 -0.70
CA PHE A 537 7.97 23.07 -0.67
C PHE A 537 7.02 23.69 0.35
N ASN A 538 7.47 24.07 1.55
CA ASN A 538 6.61 24.77 2.53
C ASN A 538 5.29 24.03 2.92
N GLY A 539 5.27 22.70 2.95
CA GLY A 539 4.14 21.89 3.43
C GLY A 539 4.37 21.33 4.84
N ASP A 540 3.32 20.88 5.53
CA ASP A 540 3.42 20.14 6.80
C ASP A 540 3.05 18.67 6.58
N VAL A 541 4.01 17.77 6.73
CA VAL A 541 3.87 16.35 6.45
C VAL A 541 4.22 15.56 7.71
N ILE A 542 3.26 14.80 8.21
CA ILE A 542 3.43 13.90 9.34
C ILE A 542 3.21 12.48 8.85
N ILE A 543 4.27 11.68 8.89
CA ILE A 543 4.22 10.24 8.69
C ILE A 543 4.39 9.58 10.06
N LYS A 544 3.45 8.74 10.49
CA LYS A 544 3.49 8.11 11.81
C LYS A 544 3.10 6.63 11.79
N ASP A 545 3.46 5.96 12.88
CA ASP A 545 3.16 4.55 13.16
C ASP A 545 3.71 3.60 12.07
N ALA A 546 4.84 3.96 11.43
CA ALA A 546 5.44 3.20 10.36
C ALA A 546 6.57 2.28 10.84
N ASP A 547 6.63 1.05 10.33
CA ASP A 547 7.83 0.22 10.43
C ASP A 547 8.90 0.65 9.43
N ASN A 548 8.48 1.07 8.24
CA ASN A 548 9.39 1.59 7.22
C ASN A 548 8.78 2.79 6.49
N VAL A 549 9.61 3.81 6.27
CA VAL A 549 9.33 4.92 5.36
C VAL A 549 10.44 4.97 4.33
N VAL A 550 10.07 4.94 3.06
CA VAL A 550 10.98 4.77 1.94
C VAL A 550 10.79 5.89 0.93
N PHE A 551 11.83 6.66 0.71
CA PHE A 551 11.95 7.59 -0.41
C PHE A 551 12.86 6.94 -1.46
N ASN A 552 12.28 6.14 -2.37
CA ASN A 552 13.02 5.46 -3.43
C ASN A 552 12.99 6.31 -4.72
N GLY A 553 13.99 6.12 -5.57
CA GLY A 553 13.91 6.44 -6.99
C GLY A 553 14.72 7.67 -7.34
N GLY A 554 14.11 8.59 -8.10
CA GLY A 554 14.82 9.73 -8.68
C GLY A 554 15.16 10.84 -7.68
N ILE A 555 14.15 11.44 -7.01
CA ILE A 555 14.34 12.72 -6.30
C ILE A 555 13.69 12.69 -4.91
N PHE A 556 14.46 13.09 -3.90
CA PHE A 556 13.99 13.61 -2.63
C PHE A 556 14.38 15.09 -2.53
N ASP A 557 13.41 16.00 -2.55
CA ASP A 557 13.64 17.45 -2.42
C ASP A 557 12.81 18.01 -1.25
N LEU A 558 13.49 18.52 -0.24
CA LEU A 558 12.89 19.19 0.89
C LEU A 558 13.35 20.65 0.91
N ASP A 559 12.41 21.56 0.67
CA ASP A 559 12.63 23.00 0.57
C ASP A 559 11.59 23.75 1.40
N GLY A 560 12.00 24.80 2.10
CA GLY A 560 11.15 25.47 3.08
C GLY A 560 11.63 26.86 3.47
N ASN A 561 10.69 27.78 3.50
CA ASN A 561 10.74 29.14 4.00
C ASN A 561 9.94 29.24 5.33
N TRP A 562 10.20 30.31 6.06
CA TRP A 562 10.03 30.46 7.49
C TRP A 562 8.58 30.30 8.01
N ASN A 563 8.44 29.59 9.14
CA ASN A 563 7.43 29.74 10.21
C ASN A 563 6.43 28.60 10.50
N SER A 564 6.27 27.51 9.75
CA SER A 564 5.25 26.49 10.13
C SER A 564 5.43 25.04 9.65
N TYR A 565 6.41 24.75 8.82
CA TYR A 565 6.38 23.56 7.96
C TYR A 565 7.41 22.50 8.36
N LYS A 566 6.99 21.23 8.48
CA LYS A 566 7.81 20.14 9.00
C LYS A 566 7.58 18.87 8.18
N LEU A 567 8.65 18.18 7.82
CA LEU A 567 8.56 16.74 7.59
C LEU A 567 8.83 16.05 8.92
N ARG A 568 7.81 15.44 9.53
CA ARG A 568 7.95 14.63 10.74
C ARG A 568 7.70 13.18 10.39
N ILE A 569 8.68 12.32 10.68
CA ILE A 569 8.58 10.88 10.45
C ILE A 569 8.75 10.14 11.76
N GLU A 570 7.76 9.32 12.13
CA GLU A 570 7.82 8.39 13.26
C GLU A 570 7.86 6.97 12.72
N SER A 571 9.07 6.43 12.57
CA SER A 571 9.28 5.12 11.98
C SER A 571 10.45 4.34 12.59
N ASN A 572 10.39 3.01 12.54
CA ASN A 572 11.55 2.18 12.91
C ASN A 572 12.71 2.33 11.91
N ASN A 573 12.41 2.51 10.61
CA ASN A 573 13.41 2.64 9.56
C ASN A 573 13.01 3.72 8.54
N ILE A 574 13.93 4.62 8.24
CA ILE A 574 13.75 5.70 7.26
C ILE A 574 14.82 5.56 6.19
N TYR A 575 14.41 5.26 4.96
CA TYR A 575 15.30 5.09 3.82
C TYR A 575 15.23 6.31 2.91
N LEU A 576 16.31 7.08 2.85
CA LEU A 576 16.55 8.06 1.79
C LEU A 576 17.32 7.35 0.66
N ASP A 577 16.58 6.59 -0.14
CA ASP A 577 17.06 5.76 -1.25
C ASP A 577 16.82 6.43 -2.62
N ALA A 578 16.95 7.77 -2.65
CA ALA A 578 16.80 8.56 -3.87
C ALA A 578 18.17 8.82 -4.54
N ASP A 579 18.17 8.84 -5.87
CA ASP A 579 19.31 9.14 -6.72
C ASP A 579 19.75 10.61 -6.58
N SER A 580 18.83 11.50 -6.19
CA SER A 580 19.11 12.88 -5.78
C SER A 580 18.46 13.21 -4.44
N ILE A 581 19.26 13.65 -3.46
CA ILE A 581 18.81 14.07 -2.13
C ILE A 581 19.16 15.54 -1.95
N ASN A 582 18.13 16.38 -1.98
CA ASN A 582 18.24 17.83 -1.82
C ASN A 582 17.50 18.25 -0.55
N ILE A 583 18.26 18.78 0.41
CA ILE A 583 17.70 19.36 1.63
C ILE A 583 18.19 20.80 1.69
N ARG A 584 17.30 21.73 1.36
CA ARG A 584 17.62 23.16 1.20
C ARG A 584 17.36 23.95 2.50
N ARG A 585 17.88 25.18 2.50
CA ARG A 585 18.35 25.91 3.69
C ARG A 585 17.20 26.55 4.50
N PHE A 586 17.03 26.11 5.75
CA PHE A 586 16.25 26.83 6.77
C PHE A 586 17.11 27.96 7.36
N ASN A 587 16.96 29.18 6.85
CA ASN A 587 17.88 30.31 7.13
C ASN A 587 17.77 30.97 8.53
N THR A 588 17.12 30.38 9.54
CA THR A 588 16.96 31.00 10.87
C THR A 588 17.07 30.01 12.04
N ASP A 589 17.47 30.51 13.21
CA ASP A 589 17.90 29.74 14.40
C ASP A 589 16.79 28.92 15.10
N ASP A 590 15.52 29.02 14.68
CA ASP A 590 14.38 28.53 15.47
C ASP A 590 13.63 27.29 14.94
N TYR A 591 13.99 26.71 13.78
CA TYR A 591 13.08 25.73 13.15
C TYR A 591 13.63 24.34 12.78
N ARG A 592 12.76 23.34 12.98
CA ARG A 592 12.97 21.89 12.81
C ARG A 592 12.29 21.41 11.52
N GLY A 593 12.99 21.49 10.38
CA GLY A 593 12.39 21.23 9.07
C GLY A 593 12.22 19.75 8.71
N PHE A 594 13.11 18.88 9.21
CA PHE A 594 13.01 17.44 9.06
C PHE A 594 13.27 16.79 10.42
N VAL A 595 12.24 16.16 10.98
CA VAL A 595 12.24 15.50 12.29
C VAL A 595 12.06 14.00 12.07
N TYR A 596 12.89 13.19 12.70
CA TYR A 596 12.78 11.74 12.68
C TYR A 596 12.79 11.17 14.10
N LEU A 597 11.85 10.28 14.36
CA LEU A 597 11.63 9.59 15.62
C LEU A 597 11.40 8.11 15.34
N GLY A 598 11.55 7.27 16.36
CA GLY A 598 11.09 5.90 16.34
C GLY A 598 9.56 5.79 16.19
N LYS A 599 9.08 4.60 15.84
CA LYS A 599 7.64 4.32 15.71
C LYS A 599 6.87 4.75 16.96
N SER A 600 5.70 5.36 16.77
CA SER A 600 4.84 5.89 17.84
C SER A 600 5.56 6.88 18.76
N GLY A 601 6.42 7.73 18.20
CA GLY A 601 7.15 8.79 18.91
C GLY A 601 8.28 8.30 19.81
N GLN A 602 8.77 7.06 19.64
CA GLN A 602 9.91 6.55 20.38
C GLN A 602 11.20 7.34 20.07
N VAL A 603 12.19 7.26 20.96
CA VAL A 603 13.44 8.05 20.86
C VAL A 603 14.47 7.46 19.90
N ASN A 604 14.24 6.32 19.26
CA ASN A 604 15.25 5.66 18.43
C ASN A 604 14.65 5.20 17.10
N THR A 605 15.28 5.58 16.00
CA THR A 605 15.02 5.09 14.63
C THR A 605 16.34 4.72 13.95
N ASN A 606 16.25 4.10 12.78
CA ASN A 606 17.36 3.87 11.88
C ASN A 606 17.19 4.75 10.62
N LEU A 607 18.21 5.53 10.27
CA LEU A 607 18.25 6.31 9.04
C LEU A 607 19.26 5.70 8.07
N TYR A 608 18.82 5.44 6.85
CA TYR A 608 19.62 4.89 5.77
C TYR A 608 19.75 5.95 4.68
N LEU A 609 20.98 6.34 4.38
CA LEU A 609 21.30 7.38 3.42
C LEU A 609 22.12 6.79 2.27
N LYS A 610 21.53 6.73 1.06
CA LYS A 610 22.17 6.14 -0.13
C LYS A 610 23.40 6.91 -0.60
N GLN A 611 23.38 8.23 -0.47
CA GLN A 611 24.42 9.12 -0.98
C GLN A 611 24.84 10.20 0.00
N THR A 612 26.09 10.66 -0.11
CA THR A 612 26.62 11.71 0.76
C THR A 612 25.92 13.04 0.45
N ILE A 613 25.44 13.73 1.48
CA ILE A 613 24.83 15.07 1.33
C ILE A 613 25.95 16.10 1.39
N THR A 614 26.25 16.74 0.26
CA THR A 614 27.40 17.67 0.12
C THR A 614 27.03 19.14 0.11
N ASN A 615 25.74 19.48 0.06
CA ASN A 615 25.28 20.86 -0.13
C ASN A 615 25.52 21.77 1.09
N TRP A 616 26.18 21.27 2.14
CA TRP A 616 26.32 21.88 3.46
C TRP A 616 27.81 22.07 3.84
N SER A 617 28.08 22.91 4.84
CA SER A 617 29.46 23.25 5.24
C SER A 617 30.27 22.06 5.77
N LYS A 618 29.60 21.02 6.26
CA LYS A 618 30.15 19.69 6.50
C LYS A 618 29.29 18.67 5.75
N PRO A 619 29.88 17.70 5.02
CA PRO A 619 29.10 16.66 4.38
C PRO A 619 28.55 15.66 5.43
N ILE A 620 27.39 15.07 5.14
CA ILE A 620 26.85 13.93 5.89
C ILE A 620 27.10 12.68 5.06
N ALA A 621 27.89 11.75 5.59
CA ALA A 621 28.32 10.56 4.87
C ALA A 621 27.15 9.62 4.54
N ALA A 622 27.21 8.97 3.39
CA ALA A 622 26.30 7.86 3.07
C ALA A 622 26.49 6.70 4.07
N GLY A 623 25.40 5.99 4.36
CA GLY A 623 25.45 4.81 5.21
C GLY A 623 24.19 4.62 6.07
N LYS A 624 24.28 3.72 7.05
CA LYS A 624 23.26 3.47 8.06
C LYS A 624 23.66 4.07 9.41
N TYR A 625 22.77 4.90 9.92
CA TYR A 625 22.81 5.51 11.25
C TYR A 625 21.77 4.83 12.14
N SER A 626 22.20 4.17 13.21
CA SER A 626 21.34 3.34 14.06
C SER A 626 21.06 3.99 15.41
N GLY A 627 19.84 3.82 15.93
CA GLY A 627 19.48 4.29 17.27
C GLY A 627 19.50 5.82 17.40
N ILE A 628 19.09 6.53 16.35
CA ILE A 628 19.14 7.99 16.30
C ILE A 628 17.74 8.60 16.48
N SER A 629 17.66 9.87 16.84
CA SER A 629 16.42 10.66 16.75
C SER A 629 16.69 12.16 16.80
N GLY A 630 15.65 12.91 16.46
CA GLY A 630 15.63 14.36 16.61
C GLY A 630 15.54 15.05 15.26
N ASP A 631 16.25 16.16 15.16
CA ASP A 631 16.22 17.02 13.98
C ASP A 631 17.38 16.67 13.05
N PHE A 632 17.11 16.67 11.74
CA PHE A 632 18.17 16.60 10.74
C PHE A 632 19.08 17.83 10.91
N PRO A 633 20.42 17.68 10.82
CA PRO A 633 21.35 18.73 11.26
C PRO A 633 21.10 20.06 10.54
N ARG A 634 21.45 21.18 11.17
CA ARG A 634 21.23 22.51 10.57
C ARG A 634 22.49 23.03 9.89
N VAL A 635 22.31 23.83 8.83
CA VAL A 635 23.41 24.57 8.20
C VAL A 635 23.75 25.77 9.08
N GLY A 636 24.98 25.83 9.59
CA GLY A 636 25.51 27.03 10.25
C GLY A 636 25.26 27.16 11.76
N VAL A 637 24.54 26.23 12.39
CA VAL A 637 24.24 26.29 13.83
C VAL A 637 25.40 25.67 14.65
N VAL A 638 25.77 26.35 15.75
CA VAL A 638 26.73 25.86 16.77
C VAL A 638 25.94 24.96 17.75
N GLU A 639 26.59 23.95 18.35
CA GLU A 639 26.01 22.89 19.20
C GLU A 639 24.74 23.23 20.02
N PRO A 640 23.79 22.28 20.22
CA PRO A 640 23.94 20.81 20.24
C PRO A 640 23.51 20.03 18.97
N TYR A 641 23.17 20.71 17.87
CA TYR A 641 22.53 20.10 16.70
C TYR A 641 23.50 19.50 15.64
N ARG A 642 24.71 19.09 16.03
CA ARG A 642 25.77 18.61 15.11
C ARG A 642 26.03 17.11 15.11
N TRP A 643 25.36 16.35 15.96
CA TRP A 643 25.72 14.98 16.27
C TRP A 643 25.83 14.05 15.04
N LEU A 644 24.99 14.20 14.01
CA LEU A 644 25.06 13.35 12.81
C LEU A 644 26.35 13.55 11.98
N TYR A 645 26.97 14.74 12.01
CA TYR A 645 28.24 15.00 11.32
C TYR A 645 29.42 14.25 11.94
N ASP A 646 29.33 13.96 13.23
CA ASP A 646 30.41 13.36 14.01
C ASP A 646 30.21 11.83 14.17
N LEU A 647 29.07 11.30 13.71
CA LEU A 647 28.80 9.87 13.64
C LEU A 647 29.43 9.25 12.38
N ILE A 648 30.05 8.07 12.57
CA ILE A 648 30.53 7.23 11.47
C ILE A 648 29.43 6.21 11.17
N PRO A 649 28.71 6.32 10.04
CA PRO A 649 27.67 5.36 9.72
C PRO A 649 28.28 4.01 9.31
N THR A 650 27.52 2.95 9.48
CA THR A 650 27.82 1.65 8.87
C THR A 650 27.52 1.69 7.37
N ALA A 651 27.96 0.69 6.60
CA ALA A 651 27.69 0.63 5.16
C ALA A 651 26.19 0.73 4.87
N TYR A 652 25.85 1.47 3.82
CA TYR A 652 24.47 1.56 3.36
C TYR A 652 23.97 0.17 2.93
N VAL A 653 22.74 -0.15 3.31
CA VAL A 653 22.05 -1.39 2.91
C VAL A 653 20.85 -0.98 2.10
N SER A 654 20.84 -1.35 0.82
CA SER A 654 19.68 -1.16 -0.03
C SER A 654 18.50 -1.95 0.54
N PRO A 655 17.37 -1.30 0.75
CA PRO A 655 16.16 -2.02 1.12
C PRO A 655 15.59 -2.79 -0.08
N SER A 656 14.93 -3.90 0.20
CA SER A 656 14.24 -4.73 -0.80
C SER A 656 12.81 -4.99 -0.35
N TRP A 657 11.85 -4.75 -1.22
CA TRP A 657 10.44 -5.01 -0.96
C TRP A 657 9.73 -5.34 -2.28
N SER A 658 8.65 -6.09 -2.19
CA SER A 658 7.70 -6.30 -3.30
C SER A 658 6.56 -5.30 -3.18
N ASP A 659 6.09 -4.77 -4.30
CA ASP A 659 4.83 -4.02 -4.29
C ASP A 659 3.67 -4.99 -3.97
N PRO A 660 2.70 -4.58 -3.12
CA PRO A 660 1.52 -5.40 -2.88
C PRO A 660 0.69 -5.48 -4.16
N SER A 661 0.30 -6.68 -4.58
CA SER A 661 -0.60 -6.90 -5.71
C SER A 661 -2.03 -7.20 -5.23
N PRO A 662 -3.08 -6.84 -5.98
CA PRO A 662 -4.43 -7.31 -5.70
C PRO A 662 -4.48 -8.85 -5.86
N GLY A 663 -4.90 -9.56 -4.81
CA GLY A 663 -4.93 -11.04 -4.80
C GLY A 663 -6.13 -11.61 -5.57
N SER A 664 -5.94 -12.67 -6.37
CA SER A 664 -7.04 -13.34 -7.11
C SER A 664 -7.74 -14.40 -6.24
N GLY A 665 -9.00 -14.18 -5.88
CA GLY A 665 -9.87 -15.16 -5.20
C GLY A 665 -10.56 -16.16 -6.13
N GLY A 666 -10.71 -17.40 -5.66
CA GLY A 666 -11.45 -18.48 -6.33
C GLY A 666 -12.89 -18.60 -5.84
N SER A 667 -13.81 -18.88 -6.75
CA SER A 667 -15.22 -19.15 -6.48
C SER A 667 -15.45 -20.62 -6.10
N GLY A 668 -16.38 -20.84 -5.16
CA GLY A 668 -16.89 -22.17 -4.84
C GLY A 668 -17.69 -22.74 -6.01
N SER A 669 -17.42 -23.99 -6.36
CA SER A 669 -18.07 -24.67 -7.48
C SER A 669 -19.56 -24.89 -7.23
N GLY A 670 -20.40 -24.20 -8.01
CA GLY A 670 -21.75 -24.65 -8.34
C GLY A 670 -21.69 -25.43 -9.66
N GLY A 671 -22.01 -26.73 -9.63
CA GLY A 671 -21.93 -27.61 -10.79
C GLY A 671 -22.92 -27.23 -11.90
N GLY A 672 -22.41 -27.16 -13.14
CA GLY A 672 -23.19 -26.97 -14.35
C GLY A 672 -22.42 -27.44 -15.57
N SER A 673 -22.74 -28.64 -16.05
CA SER A 673 -22.19 -29.28 -17.25
C SER A 673 -22.61 -28.56 -18.54
N GLY A 674 -21.68 -28.31 -19.46
CA GLY A 674 -21.99 -27.86 -20.82
C GLY A 674 -20.78 -27.87 -21.76
N SER A 675 -20.73 -28.83 -22.68
CA SER A 675 -19.69 -29.08 -23.67
C SER A 675 -19.72 -28.10 -24.86
N GLY A 676 -18.55 -27.66 -25.35
CA GLY A 676 -18.43 -26.98 -26.65
C GLY A 676 -16.98 -26.72 -27.07
N SER A 677 -16.52 -27.43 -28.12
CA SER A 677 -15.18 -27.43 -28.70
C SER A 677 -14.86 -26.20 -29.58
N GLY A 678 -13.63 -25.68 -29.53
CA GLY A 678 -13.11 -24.74 -30.54
C GLY A 678 -11.60 -24.50 -30.45
N THR A 679 -10.87 -24.83 -31.52
CA THR A 679 -9.40 -24.84 -31.67
C THR A 679 -8.80 -23.54 -32.23
N GLY A 680 -7.59 -23.18 -31.77
CA GLY A 680 -6.61 -22.29 -32.44
C GLY A 680 -5.94 -21.34 -31.44
N GLY A 681 -4.61 -21.19 -31.29
CA GLY A 681 -3.46 -21.51 -32.12
C GLY A 681 -2.65 -20.23 -32.37
N GLY A 682 -1.61 -19.95 -31.57
CA GLY A 682 -0.74 -18.78 -31.78
C GLY A 682 0.35 -18.59 -30.72
N THR A 683 1.58 -18.94 -31.07
CA THR A 683 2.82 -18.81 -30.28
C THR A 683 3.49 -17.45 -30.46
N GLY A 684 3.93 -16.81 -29.37
CA GLY A 684 4.85 -15.66 -29.39
C GLY A 684 5.51 -15.45 -28.04
N GLY A 685 6.73 -15.99 -27.87
CA GLY A 685 7.52 -15.86 -26.64
C GLY A 685 8.30 -14.54 -26.59
N SER A 686 8.26 -13.89 -25.43
CA SER A 686 9.14 -12.76 -25.06
C SER A 686 9.98 -13.18 -23.87
N SER A 687 11.30 -13.25 -24.05
CA SER A 687 12.26 -13.45 -22.96
C SER A 687 12.49 -12.14 -22.21
N VAL A 688 12.20 -12.10 -20.92
CA VAL A 688 12.59 -11.02 -20.00
C VAL A 688 13.58 -11.57 -18.99
N SER A 689 14.74 -10.94 -18.88
CA SER A 689 15.80 -11.21 -17.92
C SER A 689 15.36 -10.84 -16.50
N VAL A 690 15.52 -11.76 -15.55
CA VAL A 690 15.19 -11.56 -14.13
C VAL A 690 16.44 -11.09 -13.37
N THR A 691 16.31 -9.97 -12.65
CA THR A 691 17.31 -9.46 -11.70
C THR A 691 16.96 -9.97 -10.30
N GLU A 692 17.98 -10.48 -9.59
CA GLU A 692 17.91 -11.15 -8.29
C GLU A 692 17.28 -10.28 -7.17
N GLY A 693 16.34 -10.84 -6.41
CA GLY A 693 15.78 -10.22 -5.20
C GLY A 693 16.70 -10.39 -3.99
N ALA A 694 17.01 -9.29 -3.29
CA ALA A 694 17.85 -9.25 -2.09
C ALA A 694 17.07 -9.55 -0.80
N VAL A 695 17.78 -10.01 0.23
CA VAL A 695 17.30 -10.30 1.60
C VAL A 695 17.76 -9.17 2.53
N ILE A 696 16.87 -8.66 3.39
CA ILE A 696 17.20 -7.65 4.42
C ILE A 696 17.72 -8.35 5.68
N LEU A 697 19.01 -8.13 6.01
CA LEU A 697 19.61 -8.52 7.29
C LEU A 697 19.61 -7.33 8.25
N TYR A 698 19.12 -7.51 9.48
CA TYR A 698 19.24 -6.51 10.55
C TYR A 698 20.64 -6.57 11.19
N PRO A 699 21.30 -5.43 11.52
CA PRO A 699 22.58 -5.45 12.21
C PRO A 699 22.44 -5.84 13.69
N ALA A 700 23.40 -6.62 14.16
CA ALA A 700 23.48 -7.17 15.50
C ALA A 700 23.82 -6.15 16.59
N THR A 701 23.52 -6.51 17.85
CA THR A 701 24.08 -5.86 19.05
C THR A 701 25.26 -6.67 19.56
N GLU A 702 26.47 -6.10 19.53
CA GLU A 702 27.64 -6.69 20.19
C GLU A 702 27.56 -6.47 21.70
N LYS A 703 27.59 -7.56 22.49
CA LYS A 703 27.77 -7.49 23.95
C LYS A 703 29.19 -7.95 24.30
N TYR A 704 29.98 -7.02 24.83
CA TYR A 704 31.27 -7.32 25.44
C TYR A 704 31.04 -7.75 26.90
N TYR A 705 31.53 -8.93 27.29
CA TYR A 705 31.64 -9.36 28.69
C TYR A 705 33.10 -9.42 29.12
#